data_AF-A0A559KX14-F1
#
_entry.id   AF-A0A559KX14-F1
#
_cell.length_a   1.000
_cell.length_b   1.000
_cell.length_c   1.000
_cell.angle_alpha   90.00
_cell.angle_beta   90.00
_cell.angle_gamma   90.00
#
_symmetry.space_group_name_H-M   'P 1'
#
loop_
_entity.id
_entity.type
_entity.pdbx_description
1 polymer ?
#
loop_
_entity_poly.entity_id
_entity_poly.type
_entity_poly.pdbx_seq_one_letter_code
_entity_poly.pdbx_strand_id
1 'polypeptide(L)'
;MDFQLAAEYMNNSFSLGERELAKSYSDSIYLEEYSRAVYLRRPFIELAGVLDEAQTYVRTHTNEDLRRLVLYCDTINLSDGLVVGYADPMKNLDLRVFARKVECRDPSKAIHMHFSEDCKLELYTYELKDGFTAHLDFGNGPNKLPLSIESEKWGVTVIWTGEDFRVKQHAPTALDMTAANYLNRIKSDGTLEESNFIENNDNLPRLVMYQFLVAASIINTNPMLALEILNWVCNLSATESSAALNIQACSLRNSLVLSQERKVFNVPSVNIYASKQVLQSRLAASTAFEQAFQHFVAQDRASAAVLGQTVNLIAKSEDAMSEYTFLEDLAQKAYASAQSAREVAFKRYDQNNTDLVPLQKAFSKGLEDWCTEQKVEAAKAVFSACISTIGAITATVASGGLAAPMIPAAAGKAVEAADKIAKIIERIKEVIKKIKEIYETLKPILEKLTKLAETIQAVVTALNASKTLQEKTAIQRPDMSLDIYNATAQWDIFKEKVDQIETTVASIEFRGKQEYFFALRTLVINGKTYLQTQENLCRRGNELAIILLKVKLQHKEKQRLTLSAKATEQQGAVLDLLKRAMFDRLLSIRSLVFLDFYMYSEAYMFHALTDKPPVNISPVKPVLDYLEDAARFQGNVAAFGSRVMVQQRKFSILTCGDAVNTSSLRDKLLKNESVFVSLDPKDAMFAGFSRIRVSKARCYLEGASVAPDSDATGESAGIRLFLKTSGRFYDINLPGRKDGAAPFNAFVGDARALLFEYSVEDRSIICDGEYGQNLDYTRQSPLTEWELSIGAGGLQARDLDFTNLKGIRMEFWCDITLKI
;
A
#
# COMPACT_ATOMS: atom_id res chain seq x y z
N MET A 1 10.30 19.25 10.27
CA MET A 1 11.03 18.14 10.91
C MET A 1 11.87 17.48 9.85
N ASP A 2 13.18 17.58 10.02
CA ASP A 2 14.25 16.88 9.32
C ASP A 2 14.46 15.46 9.91
N PHE A 3 15.49 14.75 9.41
CA PHE A 3 15.82 13.40 9.88
C PHE A 3 16.40 13.38 11.31
N GLN A 4 17.16 14.40 11.73
CA GLN A 4 17.78 14.40 13.06
C GLN A 4 16.69 14.47 14.14
N LEU A 5 15.75 15.43 14.02
CA LEU A 5 14.65 15.57 14.97
C LEU A 5 13.72 14.33 14.96
N ALA A 6 13.57 13.66 13.82
CA ALA A 6 12.86 12.38 13.73
C ALA A 6 13.61 11.22 14.42
N ALA A 7 14.93 11.16 14.27
CA ALA A 7 15.79 10.19 14.94
C ALA A 7 15.81 10.42 16.46
N GLU A 8 15.86 11.67 16.92
CA GLU A 8 15.73 12.03 18.34
C GLU A 8 14.35 11.66 18.91
N TYR A 9 13.26 11.90 18.16
CA TYR A 9 11.90 11.48 18.53
C TYR A 9 11.81 9.96 18.71
N MET A 10 12.39 9.19 17.77
CA MET A 10 12.46 7.74 17.86
C MET A 10 13.32 7.28 19.05
N ASN A 11 14.53 7.81 19.19
CA ASN A 11 15.48 7.41 20.25
C ASN A 11 14.90 7.69 21.65
N ASN A 12 14.12 8.75 21.81
CA ASN A 12 13.44 9.06 23.07
C ASN A 12 12.32 8.07 23.43
N SER A 13 11.80 7.31 22.47
CA SER A 13 10.79 6.27 22.70
C SER A 13 11.37 4.96 23.30
N PHE A 14 12.69 4.76 23.25
CA PHE A 14 13.34 3.58 23.82
C PHE A 14 13.55 3.68 25.34
N SER A 15 13.52 2.53 26.03
CA SER A 15 13.92 2.41 27.45
C SER A 15 15.40 2.77 27.65
N LEU A 16 15.82 3.02 28.90
CA LEU A 16 17.21 3.42 29.18
C LEU A 16 18.24 2.38 28.68
N GLY A 17 18.02 1.10 28.96
CA GLY A 17 18.90 0.00 28.50
C GLY A 17 18.73 -0.32 27.00
N GLU A 18 17.59 0.00 26.40
CA GLU A 18 17.40 -0.11 24.96
C GLU A 18 18.14 0.99 24.18
N ARG A 19 18.33 2.18 24.75
CA ARG A 19 19.02 3.29 24.07
C ARG A 19 20.47 2.95 23.72
N GLU A 20 21.16 2.17 24.53
CA GLU A 20 22.54 1.71 24.23
C GLU A 20 22.55 0.67 23.09
N LEU A 21 21.58 -0.24 23.07
CA LEU A 21 21.43 -1.23 21.99
C LEU A 21 20.95 -0.56 20.68
N ALA A 22 20.05 0.41 20.77
CA ALA A 22 19.64 1.27 19.65
C ALA A 22 20.81 2.14 19.13
N LYS A 23 21.70 2.60 20.02
CA LYS A 23 22.93 3.29 19.61
C LYS A 23 23.82 2.39 18.74
N SER A 24 23.84 1.07 18.97
CA SER A 24 24.58 0.13 18.11
C SER A 24 24.01 -0.04 16.68
N TYR A 25 22.82 0.50 16.41
CA TYR A 25 22.26 0.64 15.06
C TYR A 25 22.56 1.99 14.41
N SER A 26 22.60 3.08 15.20
CA SER A 26 22.82 4.44 14.68
C SER A 26 24.30 4.80 14.54
N ASP A 27 25.13 4.42 15.51
CA ASP A 27 26.54 4.83 15.66
C ASP A 27 27.46 3.60 15.53
N SER A 28 28.59 3.76 14.84
CA SER A 28 29.75 2.86 14.93
C SER A 28 30.99 3.56 14.41
N ILE A 29 32.15 3.21 14.97
CA ILE A 29 33.47 3.50 14.40
C ILE A 29 34.32 2.23 14.52
N TYR A 30 35.13 1.94 13.49
CA TYR A 30 36.08 0.83 13.45
C TYR A 30 37.27 1.21 12.58
N LEU A 31 38.45 0.68 12.93
CA LEU A 31 39.69 0.81 12.16
C LEU A 31 40.18 -0.56 11.67
N GLU A 32 40.33 -0.71 10.35
CA GLU A 32 41.10 -1.79 9.76
C GLU A 32 42.58 -1.37 9.72
N GLU A 33 43.35 -1.75 10.74
CA GLU A 33 44.72 -1.26 10.97
C GLU A 33 45.66 -1.48 9.77
N TYR A 34 45.57 -2.64 9.11
CA TYR A 34 46.44 -2.99 7.98
C TYR A 34 46.20 -2.13 6.73
N SER A 35 44.93 -1.90 6.37
CA SER A 35 44.57 -1.06 5.22
C SER A 35 44.56 0.44 5.55
N ARG A 36 44.52 0.77 6.85
CA ARG A 36 44.26 2.11 7.41
C ARG A 36 42.95 2.71 6.94
N ALA A 37 41.92 1.86 6.89
CA ALA A 37 40.55 2.23 6.59
C ALA A 37 39.72 2.42 7.87
N VAL A 38 39.10 3.59 8.02
CA VAL A 38 38.09 3.86 9.05
C VAL A 38 36.70 3.68 8.45
N TYR A 39 35.88 2.89 9.13
CA TYR A 39 34.47 2.67 8.81
C TYR A 39 33.63 3.32 9.91
N LEU A 40 32.84 4.33 9.56
CA LEU A 40 32.03 5.11 10.51
C LEU A 40 30.59 5.22 10.05
N ARG A 41 29.64 4.88 10.92
CA ARG A 41 28.21 5.08 10.70
C ARG A 41 27.68 6.07 11.73
N ARG A 42 26.94 7.09 11.30
CA ARG A 42 26.17 8.01 12.17
C ARG A 42 24.91 8.51 11.46
N PRO A 43 23.82 8.87 12.17
CA PRO A 43 22.61 9.40 11.54
C PRO A 43 22.87 10.63 10.65
N PHE A 44 23.70 11.54 11.15
CA PHE A 44 24.11 12.79 10.54
C PHE A 44 25.64 12.91 10.61
N ILE A 45 26.28 13.45 9.56
CA ILE A 45 27.73 13.64 9.49
C ILE A 45 28.07 15.05 8.98
N GLU A 46 28.86 15.79 9.76
CA GLU A 46 29.67 16.90 9.28
C GLU A 46 31.02 16.37 8.79
N LEU A 47 31.31 16.48 7.49
CA LEU A 47 32.49 15.83 6.91
C LEU A 47 33.81 16.33 7.53
N ALA A 48 33.93 17.63 7.83
CA ALA A 48 35.13 18.21 8.44
C ALA A 48 35.46 17.59 9.81
N GLY A 49 34.47 17.45 10.69
CA GLY A 49 34.67 16.90 12.04
C GLY A 49 34.99 15.41 12.04
N VAL A 50 34.32 14.65 11.15
CA VAL A 50 34.55 13.21 11.03
C VAL A 50 35.90 12.87 10.39
N LEU A 51 36.45 13.73 9.51
CA LEU A 51 37.81 13.56 8.99
C LEU A 51 38.87 13.72 10.08
N ASP A 52 38.78 14.74 10.94
CA ASP A 52 39.72 14.96 12.04
C ASP A 52 39.63 13.85 13.12
N GLU A 53 38.41 13.42 13.45
CA GLU A 53 38.18 12.26 14.32
C GLU A 53 38.80 10.98 13.74
N ALA A 54 38.55 10.68 12.47
CA ALA A 54 39.12 9.51 11.80
C ALA A 54 40.65 9.57 11.71
N GLN A 55 41.23 10.74 11.40
CA GLN A 55 42.68 10.92 11.36
C GLN A 55 43.32 10.65 12.73
N THR A 56 42.70 11.20 13.79
CA THR A 56 43.15 11.02 15.17
C THR A 56 43.01 9.56 15.60
N TYR A 57 41.92 8.89 15.20
CA TYR A 57 41.69 7.48 15.50
C TYR A 57 42.72 6.56 14.81
N VAL A 58 43.08 6.79 13.54
CA VAL A 58 44.17 6.02 12.87
C VAL A 58 45.51 6.27 13.55
N ARG A 59 45.88 7.54 13.76
CA ARG A 59 47.19 7.91 14.34
C ARG A 59 47.38 7.33 15.75
N THR A 60 46.34 7.34 16.59
CA THR A 60 46.42 6.82 17.96
C THR A 60 46.59 5.30 18.05
N HIS A 61 46.20 4.54 17.03
CA HIS A 61 46.32 3.08 17.01
C HIS A 61 47.52 2.58 16.18
N THR A 62 47.92 3.32 15.14
CA THR A 62 48.91 2.85 14.15
C THR A 62 50.14 3.76 13.97
N ASN A 63 50.15 4.96 14.57
CA ASN A 63 51.11 6.05 14.31
C ASN A 63 51.19 6.52 12.84
N GLU A 64 50.24 6.11 12.00
CA GLU A 64 50.22 6.36 10.56
C GLU A 64 49.05 7.26 10.14
N ASP A 65 49.07 7.72 8.89
CA ASP A 65 47.98 8.53 8.32
C ASP A 65 46.85 7.66 7.71
N LEU A 66 45.61 8.16 7.84
CA LEU A 66 44.37 7.56 7.29
C LEU A 66 44.46 7.38 5.77
N ARG A 67 44.14 6.19 5.25
CA ARG A 67 44.14 5.89 3.80
C ARG A 67 42.76 5.72 3.18
N ARG A 68 41.74 5.42 3.98
CA ARG A 68 40.36 5.27 3.49
C ARG A 68 39.36 5.65 4.56
N LEU A 69 38.35 6.44 4.20
CA LEU A 69 37.23 6.78 5.05
C LEU A 69 35.93 6.27 4.39
N VAL A 70 35.22 5.38 5.08
CA VAL A 70 33.93 4.84 4.64
C VAL A 70 32.82 5.29 5.59
N LEU A 71 31.93 6.14 5.08
CA LEU A 71 30.88 6.82 5.84
C LEU A 71 29.50 6.24 5.51
N TYR A 72 28.69 6.01 6.54
CA TYR A 72 27.33 5.50 6.43
C TYR A 72 26.37 6.41 7.21
N CYS A 73 25.47 7.12 6.54
CA CYS A 73 24.57 8.09 7.20
C CYS A 73 23.22 8.25 6.48
N ASP A 74 22.26 8.90 7.14
CA ASP A 74 21.08 9.39 6.42
C ASP A 74 21.44 10.66 5.64
N THR A 75 22.01 11.63 6.32
CA THR A 75 22.36 12.94 5.75
C THR A 75 23.83 13.27 6.05
N ILE A 76 24.59 13.63 5.02
CA ILE A 76 25.94 14.21 5.13
C ILE A 76 25.92 15.69 4.75
N ASN A 77 26.61 16.52 5.50
CA ASN A 77 26.92 17.90 5.14
C ASN A 77 28.38 18.00 4.67
N LEU A 78 28.56 18.48 3.44
CA LEU A 78 29.86 18.76 2.83
C LEU A 78 30.24 20.21 3.16
N SER A 79 31.13 20.35 4.14
CA SER A 79 31.49 21.64 4.74
C SER A 79 32.20 22.57 3.74
N ASP A 80 31.73 23.82 3.62
CA ASP A 80 32.25 24.81 2.66
C ASP A 80 33.78 24.99 2.73
N GLY A 81 34.46 24.83 1.60
CA GLY A 81 35.90 25.09 1.49
C GLY A 81 36.80 24.06 2.17
N LEU A 82 36.25 22.95 2.67
CA LEU A 82 36.99 21.80 3.15
C LEU A 82 37.73 21.11 1.99
N VAL A 83 39.04 20.94 2.14
CA VAL A 83 39.86 20.12 1.22
C VAL A 83 40.09 18.75 1.86
N VAL A 84 39.67 17.69 1.17
CA VAL A 84 39.78 16.30 1.61
C VAL A 84 41.10 15.70 1.10
N GLY A 85 41.80 14.91 1.93
CA GLY A 85 43.05 14.23 1.55
C GLY A 85 44.29 15.05 1.84
N TYR A 86 45.39 14.78 1.13
CA TYR A 86 46.72 15.31 1.43
C TYR A 86 47.35 15.98 0.21
N ALA A 87 48.01 17.13 0.41
CA ALA A 87 48.79 17.79 -0.63
C ALA A 87 50.12 17.07 -0.96
N ASP A 88 50.46 16.02 -0.21
CA ASP A 88 51.58 15.11 -0.48
C ASP A 88 51.09 13.99 -1.42
N PRO A 89 51.55 13.93 -2.69
CA PRO A 89 51.06 12.96 -3.68
C PRO A 89 51.45 11.51 -3.34
N MET A 90 52.37 11.28 -2.39
CA MET A 90 52.70 9.95 -1.88
C MET A 90 51.66 9.43 -0.86
N LYS A 91 50.68 10.25 -0.46
CA LYS A 91 49.62 9.90 0.47
C LYS A 91 48.26 9.92 -0.22
N ASN A 92 47.63 8.76 -0.29
CA ASN A 92 46.27 8.61 -0.79
C ASN A 92 45.23 8.67 0.35
N LEU A 93 44.06 9.22 0.05
CA LEU A 93 42.85 9.05 0.86
C LEU A 93 41.69 8.67 -0.06
N ASP A 94 41.13 7.48 0.11
CA ASP A 94 39.82 7.13 -0.45
C ASP A 94 38.71 7.75 0.41
N LEU A 95 37.69 8.36 -0.21
CA LEU A 95 36.46 8.76 0.45
C LEU A 95 35.27 8.02 -0.18
N ARG A 96 34.60 7.18 0.62
CA ARG A 96 33.36 6.50 0.25
C ARG A 96 32.23 6.92 1.19
N VAL A 97 31.11 7.34 0.64
CA VAL A 97 29.94 7.82 1.39
C VAL A 97 28.69 7.08 0.93
N PHE A 98 27.95 6.53 1.89
CA PHE A 98 26.57 6.08 1.73
C PHE A 98 25.66 7.07 2.46
N ALA A 99 24.82 7.79 1.72
CA ALA A 99 23.94 8.82 2.25
C ALA A 99 22.62 8.88 1.50
N ARG A 100 21.47 8.91 2.20
CA ARG A 100 20.17 9.21 1.56
C ARG A 100 20.17 10.62 0.98
N LYS A 101 20.82 11.56 1.68
CA LYS A 101 20.88 12.98 1.32
C LYS A 101 22.30 13.51 1.41
N VAL A 102 22.78 14.14 0.34
CA VAL A 102 24.04 14.88 0.31
C VAL A 102 23.75 16.37 0.31
N GLU A 103 24.09 17.05 1.40
CA GLU A 103 23.94 18.49 1.53
C GLU A 103 25.27 19.21 1.29
N CYS A 104 25.21 20.29 0.51
CA CYS A 104 26.28 21.25 0.29
C CYS A 104 25.62 22.63 0.10
N ARG A 105 26.35 23.72 0.38
CA ARG A 105 25.79 25.08 0.29
C ARG A 105 25.96 25.70 -1.10
N ASP A 106 27.15 25.53 -1.69
CA ASP A 106 27.50 25.93 -3.06
C ASP A 106 27.73 24.65 -3.91
N PRO A 107 26.74 24.20 -4.71
CA PRO A 107 26.91 23.02 -5.57
C PRO A 107 28.10 23.13 -6.52
N SER A 108 28.46 24.33 -6.97
CA SER A 108 29.59 24.55 -7.89
C SER A 108 30.97 24.31 -7.26
N LYS A 109 31.00 24.02 -5.95
CA LYS A 109 32.20 23.71 -5.15
C LYS A 109 31.90 22.61 -4.11
N ALA A 110 30.97 21.71 -4.42
CA ALA A 110 30.33 20.83 -3.43
C ALA A 110 31.31 19.93 -2.67
N ILE A 111 32.44 19.56 -3.28
CA ILE A 111 33.57 18.91 -2.60
C ILE A 111 34.89 19.33 -3.25
N HIS A 112 35.94 19.54 -2.45
CA HIS A 112 37.31 19.74 -2.91
C HIS A 112 38.18 18.63 -2.31
N MET A 113 38.98 17.95 -3.13
CA MET A 113 39.77 16.79 -2.73
C MET A 113 41.13 16.80 -3.43
N HIS A 114 42.20 16.57 -2.67
CA HIS A 114 43.49 16.17 -3.22
C HIS A 114 43.42 14.70 -3.63
N PHE A 115 43.86 14.42 -4.86
CA PHE A 115 43.74 13.10 -5.48
C PHE A 115 45.12 12.51 -5.78
N SER A 116 45.22 11.18 -5.85
CA SER A 116 46.37 10.46 -6.40
C SER A 116 45.89 9.33 -7.34
N GLU A 117 46.79 8.63 -8.02
CA GLU A 117 46.41 7.64 -9.04
C GLU A 117 45.55 6.48 -8.50
N ASP A 118 45.74 6.10 -7.23
CA ASP A 118 44.99 5.04 -6.54
C ASP A 118 43.71 5.55 -5.85
N CYS A 119 43.53 6.87 -5.68
CA CYS A 119 42.41 7.46 -4.95
C CYS A 119 41.05 7.21 -5.60
N LYS A 120 40.02 7.15 -4.76
CA LYS A 120 38.61 7.04 -5.18
C LYS A 120 37.74 7.99 -4.38
N LEU A 121 36.88 8.71 -5.08
CA LEU A 121 35.73 9.41 -4.51
C LEU A 121 34.47 8.64 -4.88
N GLU A 122 33.73 8.17 -3.89
CA GLU A 122 32.51 7.38 -4.07
C GLU A 122 31.35 7.99 -3.28
N LEU A 123 30.30 8.43 -3.99
CA LEU A 123 29.10 9.03 -3.40
C LEU A 123 27.88 8.18 -3.78
N TYR A 124 27.44 7.31 -2.87
CA TYR A 124 26.26 6.45 -3.01
C TYR A 124 25.03 7.13 -2.42
N THR A 125 24.23 7.75 -3.29
CA THR A 125 23.00 8.48 -2.98
C THR A 125 22.01 8.38 -4.16
N TYR A 126 20.80 8.91 -4.02
CA TYR A 126 19.80 9.02 -5.10
C TYR A 126 20.13 10.12 -6.10
N GLU A 127 20.44 11.30 -5.58
CA GLU A 127 20.52 12.54 -6.32
C GLU A 127 21.61 13.44 -5.75
N LEU A 128 22.15 14.31 -6.60
CA LEU A 128 23.02 15.41 -6.23
C LEU A 128 22.33 16.70 -6.67
N LYS A 129 22.50 17.80 -5.92
CA LYS A 129 21.92 19.10 -6.28
C LYS A 129 22.34 19.52 -7.70
N ASP A 130 21.47 20.19 -8.43
CA ASP A 130 21.80 20.75 -9.75
C ASP A 130 23.09 21.59 -9.69
N GLY A 131 24.03 21.28 -10.59
CA GLY A 131 25.34 21.93 -10.66
C GLY A 131 26.40 21.38 -9.69
N PHE A 132 26.14 20.27 -8.98
CA PHE A 132 27.13 19.60 -8.11
C PHE A 132 28.44 19.37 -8.87
N THR A 133 29.54 19.93 -8.37
CA THR A 133 30.87 19.90 -8.98
C THR A 133 31.90 19.49 -7.94
N ALA A 134 32.70 18.47 -8.26
CA ALA A 134 33.90 18.14 -7.52
C ALA A 134 35.11 18.92 -8.06
N HIS A 135 35.94 19.42 -7.15
CA HIS A 135 37.26 19.96 -7.45
C HIS A 135 38.33 18.95 -7.04
N LEU A 136 39.10 18.46 -8.01
CA LEU A 136 40.07 17.38 -7.84
C LEU A 136 41.47 17.90 -8.16
N ASP A 137 42.26 18.16 -7.12
CA ASP A 137 43.65 18.60 -7.26
C ASP A 137 44.51 17.39 -7.61
N PHE A 138 45.01 17.36 -8.85
CA PHE A 138 45.85 16.29 -9.37
C PHE A 138 46.81 16.84 -10.43
N GLY A 139 48.10 16.52 -10.31
CA GLY A 139 49.13 17.01 -11.21
C GLY A 139 49.25 18.54 -11.22
N ASN A 140 49.00 19.15 -12.39
CA ASN A 140 49.27 20.57 -12.64
C ASN A 140 48.19 21.56 -12.15
N GLY A 141 47.10 21.10 -11.51
CA GLY A 141 46.10 22.01 -10.95
C GLY A 141 44.75 21.39 -10.55
N PRO A 142 43.78 22.23 -10.13
CA PRO A 142 42.43 21.82 -9.77
C PRO A 142 41.59 21.48 -11.00
N ASN A 143 41.19 20.22 -11.13
CA ASN A 143 40.29 19.74 -12.18
C ASN A 143 38.84 19.92 -11.71
N LYS A 144 37.96 20.43 -12.58
CA LYS A 144 36.54 20.62 -12.28
C LYS A 144 35.69 19.55 -12.93
N LEU A 145 35.08 18.69 -12.12
CA LEU A 145 34.29 17.56 -12.58
C LEU A 145 32.82 17.71 -12.13
N PRO A 146 31.91 18.13 -13.02
CA PRO A 146 30.47 18.07 -12.75
C PRO A 146 30.03 16.63 -12.49
N LEU A 147 29.24 16.41 -11.44
CA LEU A 147 28.70 15.11 -11.07
C LEU A 147 27.18 15.16 -11.05
N SER A 148 26.56 14.17 -11.67
CA SER A 148 25.12 13.94 -11.65
C SER A 148 24.85 12.45 -11.52
N ILE A 149 23.65 12.11 -11.05
CA ILE A 149 23.16 10.73 -10.98
C ILE A 149 21.96 10.67 -11.92
N GLU A 150 22.03 9.80 -12.92
CA GLU A 150 20.91 9.54 -13.84
C GLU A 150 19.72 8.94 -13.07
N SER A 151 18.51 9.13 -13.58
CA SER A 151 17.34 8.40 -13.09
C SER A 151 17.62 6.89 -13.07
N GLU A 152 17.15 6.21 -12.03
CA GLU A 152 17.42 4.79 -11.72
C GLU A 152 18.88 4.43 -11.31
N LYS A 153 19.84 5.35 -11.35
CA LYS A 153 21.19 5.14 -10.81
C LYS A 153 21.27 5.48 -9.33
N TRP A 154 22.33 4.97 -8.72
CA TRP A 154 22.55 4.95 -7.28
C TRP A 154 24.00 5.30 -6.98
N GLY A 155 24.31 6.57 -7.19
CA GLY A 155 25.62 7.12 -6.90
C GLY A 155 26.68 6.96 -7.98
N VAL A 156 27.82 7.58 -7.69
CA VAL A 156 28.97 7.72 -8.59
C VAL A 156 30.27 7.29 -7.91
N THR A 157 31.16 6.65 -8.66
CA THR A 157 32.60 6.60 -8.37
C THR A 157 33.33 7.49 -9.36
N VAL A 158 34.26 8.30 -8.86
CA VAL A 158 35.33 8.93 -9.66
C VAL A 158 36.63 8.15 -9.45
N ILE A 159 37.28 7.80 -10.56
CA ILE A 159 38.65 7.25 -10.59
C ILE A 159 39.52 8.02 -11.58
N TRP A 160 40.82 8.00 -11.37
CA TRP A 160 41.81 8.29 -12.42
C TRP A 160 41.95 7.08 -13.37
N THR A 161 42.22 7.30 -14.65
CA THR A 161 42.44 6.22 -15.64
C THR A 161 43.89 6.05 -16.09
N GLY A 162 44.78 6.95 -15.68
CA GLY A 162 46.09 7.16 -16.29
C GLY A 162 46.13 8.36 -17.25
N GLU A 163 44.98 8.74 -17.82
CA GLU A 163 44.86 9.84 -18.81
C GLU A 163 43.85 10.92 -18.39
N ASP A 164 42.73 10.56 -17.76
CA ASP A 164 41.66 11.50 -17.36
C ASP A 164 40.85 10.94 -16.16
N PHE A 165 39.98 11.78 -15.59
CA PHE A 165 39.00 11.38 -14.58
C PHE A 165 37.77 10.72 -15.21
N ARG A 166 37.48 9.48 -14.79
CA ARG A 166 36.29 8.75 -15.22
C ARG A 166 35.25 8.65 -14.12
N VAL A 167 34.06 9.18 -14.41
CA VAL A 167 32.85 8.94 -13.62
C VAL A 167 32.24 7.58 -14.03
N LYS A 168 31.97 6.73 -13.05
CA LYS A 168 31.18 5.50 -13.19
C LYS A 168 29.93 5.63 -12.32
N GLN A 169 28.75 5.58 -12.91
CA GLN A 169 27.48 5.48 -12.17
C GLN A 169 27.15 4.02 -11.84
N HIS A 170 26.45 3.78 -10.72
CA HIS A 170 26.10 2.42 -10.28
C HIS A 170 24.59 2.15 -10.29
N ALA A 171 24.23 0.87 -10.25
CA ALA A 171 22.88 0.38 -9.98
C ALA A 171 22.78 -0.06 -8.50
N PRO A 172 21.60 -0.03 -7.87
CA PRO A 172 21.47 -0.31 -6.43
C PRO A 172 21.90 -1.74 -6.05
N THR A 173 21.82 -2.69 -7.00
CA THR A 173 22.28 -4.08 -6.83
C THR A 173 23.80 -4.24 -6.77
N ALA A 174 24.58 -3.17 -6.96
CA ALA A 174 26.03 -3.20 -6.75
C ALA A 174 26.41 -3.11 -5.26
N LEU A 175 25.43 -2.87 -4.37
CA LEU A 175 25.65 -2.68 -2.95
C LEU A 175 25.41 -3.96 -2.16
N ASP A 176 26.38 -4.35 -1.34
CA ASP A 176 26.20 -5.46 -0.41
C ASP A 176 25.31 -5.04 0.76
N MET A 177 24.19 -5.73 0.91
CA MET A 177 23.18 -5.55 1.96
C MET A 177 23.12 -6.73 2.93
N THR A 178 24.19 -7.53 3.00
CA THR A 178 24.26 -8.74 3.82
C THR A 178 24.49 -8.43 5.30
N ALA A 179 23.41 -8.30 6.07
CA ALA A 179 23.49 -8.13 7.52
C ALA A 179 24.17 -9.34 8.19
N ALA A 180 25.19 -9.09 9.01
CA ALA A 180 25.86 -10.14 9.76
C ALA A 180 24.96 -10.58 10.94
N ASN A 181 24.37 -11.77 10.83
CA ASN A 181 23.57 -12.34 11.92
C ASN A 181 24.48 -12.69 13.10
N TYR A 182 24.27 -12.04 14.25
CA TYR A 182 25.12 -12.23 15.43
C TYR A 182 25.17 -13.67 15.96
N LEU A 183 24.13 -14.48 15.70
CA LEU A 183 24.08 -15.91 16.06
C LEU A 183 24.83 -16.82 15.07
N ASN A 184 25.31 -16.30 13.93
CA ASN A 184 26.20 -17.05 13.05
C ASN A 184 27.62 -17.14 13.62
N ARG A 185 28.08 -16.11 14.35
CA ARG A 185 29.40 -16.10 14.99
C ARG A 185 29.64 -17.25 15.96
N ILE A 186 28.56 -17.78 16.54
CA ILE A 186 28.63 -18.84 17.54
C ILE A 186 28.74 -20.16 16.78
N LYS A 187 29.94 -20.73 16.78
CA LYS A 187 30.25 -22.02 16.15
C LYS A 187 29.45 -23.13 16.83
N SER A 188 29.39 -24.30 16.20
CA SER A 188 28.69 -25.48 16.72
C SER A 188 29.24 -26.00 18.06
N ASP A 189 30.47 -25.61 18.44
CA ASP A 189 31.10 -25.89 19.74
C ASP A 189 30.82 -24.83 20.82
N GLY A 190 30.15 -23.72 20.47
CA GLY A 190 29.87 -22.59 21.36
C GLY A 190 30.94 -21.50 21.42
N THR A 191 32.07 -21.65 20.72
CA THR A 191 33.11 -20.61 20.59
C THR A 191 32.72 -19.57 19.54
N LEU A 192 33.40 -18.40 19.55
CA LEU A 192 33.19 -17.35 18.56
C LEU A 192 34.10 -17.50 17.33
N GLU A 193 33.59 -17.09 16.17
CA GLU A 193 34.38 -16.79 14.97
C GLU A 193 35.24 -15.53 15.16
N GLU A 194 36.50 -15.64 14.71
CA GLU A 194 37.55 -14.61 14.80
C GLU A 194 37.49 -13.62 13.61
N SER A 195 36.74 -13.93 12.57
CA SER A 195 36.54 -13.07 11.39
C SER A 195 35.78 -11.78 11.73
N ASN A 196 36.19 -10.69 11.08
CA ASN A 196 35.67 -9.34 11.36
C ASN A 196 34.46 -8.97 10.51
N PHE A 197 33.61 -8.10 11.06
CA PHE A 197 32.26 -7.80 10.55
C PHE A 197 32.21 -7.03 9.22
N ILE A 198 33.36 -6.64 8.68
CA ILE A 198 33.49 -5.71 7.57
C ILE A 198 33.61 -6.38 6.21
N GLU A 199 33.99 -7.66 6.16
CA GLU A 199 33.97 -8.47 4.93
C GLU A 199 32.55 -8.57 4.30
N ASN A 200 31.49 -8.32 5.09
CA ASN A 200 30.08 -8.38 4.71
C ASN A 200 29.35 -7.01 4.75
N ASN A 201 30.08 -5.87 4.78
CA ASN A 201 29.50 -4.52 4.76
C ASN A 201 28.41 -4.22 5.83
N ASP A 202 28.45 -4.87 7.00
CA ASP A 202 27.39 -4.89 8.04
C ASP A 202 26.92 -3.50 8.53
N ASN A 203 27.71 -2.45 8.29
CA ASN A 203 27.32 -1.07 8.60
C ASN A 203 26.13 -0.56 7.77
N LEU A 204 26.03 -0.90 6.48
CA LEU A 204 24.95 -0.42 5.61
C LEU A 204 23.58 -1.02 5.97
N PRO A 205 23.41 -2.35 6.14
CA PRO A 205 22.12 -2.92 6.55
C PRO A 205 21.58 -2.37 7.87
N ARG A 206 22.45 -2.09 8.85
CA ARG A 206 22.05 -1.49 10.14
C ARG A 206 21.60 -0.05 10.02
N LEU A 207 22.27 0.76 9.20
CA LEU A 207 21.82 2.10 8.85
C LEU A 207 20.42 2.06 8.22
N VAL A 208 20.21 1.18 7.24
CA VAL A 208 18.94 1.10 6.49
C VAL A 208 17.80 0.58 7.38
N MET A 209 18.09 -0.33 8.32
CA MET A 209 17.14 -0.72 9.38
C MET A 209 16.84 0.46 10.34
N TYR A 210 17.85 1.24 10.74
CA TYR A 210 17.65 2.43 11.57
C TYR A 210 16.75 3.46 10.86
N GLN A 211 17.00 3.72 9.58
CA GLN A 211 16.18 4.59 8.73
C GLN A 211 14.72 4.10 8.62
N PHE A 212 14.50 2.79 8.45
CA PHE A 212 13.15 2.19 8.47
C PHE A 212 12.41 2.48 9.78
N LEU A 213 13.06 2.25 10.93
CA LEU A 213 12.46 2.48 12.24
C LEU A 213 12.14 3.97 12.46
N VAL A 214 13.03 4.88 12.04
CA VAL A 214 12.78 6.34 12.10
C VAL A 214 11.54 6.69 11.29
N ALA A 215 11.48 6.27 10.02
CA ALA A 215 10.35 6.53 9.13
C ALA A 215 9.01 6.00 9.69
N ALA A 216 9.02 4.79 10.23
CA ALA A 216 7.85 4.17 10.83
C ALA A 216 7.39 4.88 12.12
N SER A 217 8.31 5.41 12.92
CA SER A 217 7.98 6.19 14.12
C SER A 217 7.31 7.54 13.83
N ILE A 218 7.59 8.14 12.65
CA ILE A 218 7.04 9.45 12.24
C ILE A 218 5.90 9.36 11.22
N ILE A 219 5.44 8.16 10.85
CA ILE A 219 4.47 7.96 9.76
C ILE A 219 3.16 8.75 9.94
N ASN A 220 2.72 8.96 11.17
CA ASN A 220 1.52 9.75 11.51
C ASN A 220 1.80 11.25 11.73
N THR A 221 3.05 11.65 11.94
CA THR A 221 3.43 13.02 12.34
C THR A 221 4.11 13.81 11.22
N ASN A 222 4.83 13.13 10.32
CA ASN A 222 5.39 13.68 9.09
C ASN A 222 5.39 12.60 7.98
N PRO A 223 4.24 12.33 7.35
CA PRO A 223 4.10 11.28 6.34
C PRO A 223 4.92 11.55 5.06
N MET A 224 5.33 12.79 4.79
CA MET A 224 6.18 13.10 3.63
C MET A 224 7.62 12.63 3.85
N LEU A 225 8.23 13.01 4.98
CA LEU A 225 9.58 12.52 5.33
C LEU A 225 9.58 11.00 5.54
N ALA A 226 8.51 10.44 6.12
CA ALA A 226 8.36 8.99 6.20
C ALA A 226 8.42 8.32 4.82
N LEU A 227 7.74 8.89 3.81
CA LEU A 227 7.77 8.38 2.44
C LEU A 227 9.15 8.55 1.78
N GLU A 228 9.82 9.69 1.95
CA GLU A 228 11.19 9.90 1.44
C GLU A 228 12.17 8.83 1.96
N ILE A 229 12.16 8.60 3.28
CA ILE A 229 13.04 7.61 3.91
C ILE A 229 12.64 6.19 3.49
N LEU A 230 11.34 5.88 3.43
CA LEU A 230 10.88 4.56 2.98
C LEU A 230 11.22 4.29 1.51
N ASN A 231 11.15 5.29 0.62
CA ASN A 231 11.58 5.15 -0.77
C ASN A 231 13.05 4.69 -0.86
N TRP A 232 13.94 5.33 -0.08
CA TRP A 232 15.35 4.96 0.05
C TRP A 232 15.54 3.54 0.60
N VAL A 233 14.89 3.22 1.72
CA VAL A 233 14.96 1.89 2.36
C VAL A 233 14.50 0.79 1.40
N CYS A 234 13.36 0.97 0.73
CA CYS A 234 12.78 -0.01 -0.20
C CYS A 234 13.76 -0.41 -1.30
N ASN A 235 14.40 0.59 -1.94
CA ASN A 235 15.28 0.34 -3.09
C ASN A 235 16.69 -0.12 -2.69
N LEU A 236 17.25 0.32 -1.56
CA LEU A 236 18.50 -0.27 -1.04
C LEU A 236 18.31 -1.73 -0.66
N SER A 237 17.24 -2.04 0.08
CA SER A 237 16.95 -3.41 0.49
C SER A 237 16.49 -4.33 -0.65
N ALA A 238 16.49 -3.85 -1.91
CA ALA A 238 16.06 -4.61 -3.07
C ALA A 238 17.11 -5.65 -3.55
N THR A 239 17.58 -6.50 -2.62
CA THR A 239 18.54 -7.59 -2.79
C THR A 239 18.01 -8.89 -2.17
N GLU A 240 18.53 -10.06 -2.60
CA GLU A 240 18.16 -11.34 -1.99
C GLU A 240 18.59 -11.41 -0.51
N SER A 241 19.71 -10.79 -0.13
CA SER A 241 20.24 -10.79 1.25
C SER A 241 19.46 -9.91 2.24
N SER A 242 18.63 -8.98 1.77
CA SER A 242 17.85 -8.06 2.62
C SER A 242 16.34 -8.05 2.34
N ALA A 243 15.84 -9.08 1.64
CA ALA A 243 14.43 -9.24 1.26
C ALA A 243 13.43 -9.08 2.43
N ALA A 244 13.80 -9.47 3.65
CA ALA A 244 12.97 -9.28 4.85
C ALA A 244 12.68 -7.79 5.14
N LEU A 245 13.69 -6.92 5.00
CA LEU A 245 13.56 -5.47 5.19
C LEU A 245 12.82 -4.84 4.00
N ASN A 246 13.06 -5.34 2.78
CA ASN A 246 12.34 -4.91 1.57
C ASN A 246 10.84 -5.12 1.68
N ILE A 247 10.39 -6.32 2.09
CA ILE A 247 8.96 -6.63 2.23
C ILE A 247 8.31 -5.73 3.29
N GLN A 248 8.96 -5.53 4.44
CA GLN A 248 8.45 -4.67 5.52
C GLN A 248 8.37 -3.20 5.09
N ALA A 249 9.45 -2.66 4.51
CA ALA A 249 9.52 -1.29 4.04
C ALA A 249 8.54 -1.03 2.89
N CYS A 250 8.48 -1.91 1.89
CA CYS A 250 7.56 -1.76 0.75
C CYS A 250 6.11 -1.87 1.19
N SER A 251 5.76 -2.80 2.10
CA SER A 251 4.41 -2.85 2.66
C SER A 251 4.03 -1.56 3.39
N LEU A 252 4.91 -1.03 4.26
CA LEU A 252 4.65 0.20 5.00
C LEU A 252 4.53 1.42 4.07
N ARG A 253 5.45 1.52 3.10
CA ARG A 253 5.45 2.53 2.03
C ARG A 253 4.18 2.48 1.19
N ASN A 254 3.77 1.29 0.76
CA ASN A 254 2.59 1.11 -0.08
C ASN A 254 1.32 1.46 0.71
N SER A 255 1.19 1.03 1.97
CA SER A 255 0.12 1.48 2.87
C SER A 255 0.10 3.00 3.07
N LEU A 256 1.27 3.66 3.13
CA LEU A 256 1.40 5.11 3.24
C LEU A 256 0.94 5.84 1.96
N VAL A 257 1.44 5.44 0.79
CA VAL A 257 1.02 5.99 -0.52
C VAL A 257 -0.48 5.80 -0.74
N LEU A 258 -1.02 4.66 -0.31
CA LEU A 258 -2.46 4.36 -0.38
C LEU A 258 -3.31 5.06 0.71
N SER A 259 -2.73 5.84 1.62
CA SER A 259 -3.47 6.50 2.72
C SER A 259 -3.20 8.00 2.89
N GLN A 260 -2.14 8.55 2.29
CA GLN A 260 -1.65 9.92 2.53
C GLN A 260 -2.71 11.03 2.42
N GLU A 261 -3.71 10.91 1.53
CA GLU A 261 -4.79 11.91 1.37
C GLU A 261 -6.20 11.45 1.84
N ARG A 262 -6.30 10.37 2.64
CA ARG A 262 -7.49 10.01 3.46
C ARG A 262 -8.90 10.21 2.83
N LYS A 263 -9.11 9.80 1.58
CA LYS A 263 -10.46 9.70 0.96
C LYS A 263 -10.96 8.27 0.77
N VAL A 264 -10.04 7.31 0.68
CA VAL A 264 -10.30 5.87 0.70
C VAL A 264 -9.67 5.31 1.97
N PHE A 265 -10.43 4.57 2.77
CA PHE A 265 -9.96 3.96 4.03
C PHE A 265 -10.09 2.43 3.98
N ASN A 266 -9.19 1.72 4.66
CA ASN A 266 -9.30 0.26 4.78
C ASN A 266 -10.45 -0.15 5.69
N VAL A 267 -11.06 -1.29 5.41
CA VAL A 267 -12.04 -1.99 6.26
C VAL A 267 -11.44 -3.37 6.59
N PRO A 268 -10.91 -3.56 7.82
CA PRO A 268 -10.32 -4.82 8.22
C PRO A 268 -11.31 -6.00 8.19
N SER A 269 -10.77 -7.15 7.80
CA SER A 269 -11.47 -8.44 7.67
C SER A 269 -12.03 -8.95 8.99
N VAL A 270 -11.36 -8.60 10.08
CA VAL A 270 -11.76 -8.78 11.48
C VAL A 270 -12.40 -7.51 12.03
N ASN A 271 -13.43 -7.66 12.87
CA ASN A 271 -14.12 -6.52 13.45
C ASN A 271 -13.42 -5.98 14.71
N ILE A 272 -13.96 -4.89 15.26
CA ILE A 272 -13.40 -4.19 16.41
C ILE A 272 -13.35 -5.02 17.72
N TYR A 273 -14.09 -6.13 17.81
CA TYR A 273 -14.07 -7.06 18.96
C TYR A 273 -13.05 -8.19 18.73
N ALA A 274 -13.06 -8.81 17.56
CA ALA A 274 -12.06 -9.81 17.16
C ALA A 274 -10.65 -9.21 17.16
N SER A 275 -10.46 -8.00 16.61
CA SER A 275 -9.19 -7.26 16.67
C SER A 275 -8.75 -7.01 18.11
N LYS A 276 -9.67 -6.67 19.03
CA LYS A 276 -9.34 -6.55 20.46
C LYS A 276 -8.84 -7.89 21.03
N GLN A 277 -9.54 -9.00 20.80
CA GLN A 277 -9.17 -10.30 21.36
C GLN A 277 -7.82 -10.80 20.84
N VAL A 278 -7.60 -10.69 19.51
CA VAL A 278 -6.31 -11.02 18.87
C VAL A 278 -5.19 -10.14 19.43
N LEU A 279 -5.43 -8.85 19.59
CA LEU A 279 -4.46 -7.92 20.16
C LEU A 279 -4.16 -8.20 21.64
N GLN A 280 -5.16 -8.61 22.44
CA GLN A 280 -4.95 -9.01 23.84
C GLN A 280 -4.05 -10.23 23.98
N SER A 281 -4.21 -11.25 23.12
CA SER A 281 -3.34 -12.44 23.12
C SER A 281 -1.89 -12.06 22.81
N ARG A 282 -1.68 -11.34 21.71
CA ARG A 282 -0.35 -10.92 21.27
C ARG A 282 0.33 -9.95 22.23
N LEU A 283 -0.41 -9.03 22.85
CA LEU A 283 0.14 -8.13 23.88
C LEU A 283 0.56 -8.89 25.14
N ALA A 284 -0.18 -9.92 25.57
CA ALA A 284 0.24 -10.75 26.70
C ALA A 284 1.55 -11.48 26.41
N ALA A 285 1.66 -12.15 25.27
CA ALA A 285 2.89 -12.85 24.86
C ALA A 285 4.08 -11.88 24.66
N SER A 286 3.84 -10.75 23.98
CA SER A 286 4.87 -9.73 23.73
C SER A 286 5.33 -9.05 25.03
N THR A 287 4.43 -8.83 26.00
CA THR A 287 4.80 -8.28 27.32
C THR A 287 5.69 -9.26 28.08
N ALA A 288 5.36 -10.55 28.06
CA ALA A 288 6.16 -11.58 28.74
C ALA A 288 7.56 -11.73 28.12
N PHE A 289 7.69 -11.61 26.79
CA PHE A 289 8.99 -11.54 26.13
C PHE A 289 9.76 -10.25 26.48
N GLU A 290 9.12 -9.08 26.40
CA GLU A 290 9.76 -7.79 26.71
C GLU A 290 10.26 -7.73 28.16
N GLN A 291 9.48 -8.23 29.13
CA GLN A 291 9.89 -8.32 30.53
C GLN A 291 11.08 -9.27 30.71
N ALA A 292 11.05 -10.46 30.09
CA ALA A 292 12.19 -11.38 30.10
C ALA A 292 13.44 -10.74 29.48
N PHE A 293 13.28 -9.92 28.43
CA PHE A 293 14.36 -9.20 27.77
C PHE A 293 14.98 -8.12 28.68
N GLN A 294 14.18 -7.28 29.36
CA GLN A 294 14.74 -6.29 30.31
C GLN A 294 15.53 -6.98 31.43
N HIS A 295 15.01 -8.08 32.00
CA HIS A 295 15.69 -8.85 33.03
C HIS A 295 17.00 -9.49 32.56
N PHE A 296 17.10 -9.87 31.29
CA PHE A 296 18.29 -10.46 30.67
C PHE A 296 19.34 -9.41 30.27
N VAL A 297 18.93 -8.26 29.71
CA VAL A 297 19.85 -7.17 29.34
C VAL A 297 20.52 -6.57 30.58
N ALA A 298 19.82 -6.51 31.70
CA ALA A 298 20.33 -6.04 33.00
C ALA A 298 21.35 -7.00 33.69
N GLN A 299 21.81 -8.06 33.01
CA GLN A 299 22.84 -8.96 33.53
C GLN A 299 24.23 -8.56 33.02
N ASP A 300 25.12 -8.14 33.91
CA ASP A 300 26.48 -7.69 33.55
C ASP A 300 27.49 -8.83 33.34
N ARG A 301 27.14 -10.08 33.71
CA ARG A 301 28.06 -11.22 33.68
C ARG A 301 27.35 -12.53 33.33
N ALA A 302 28.02 -13.36 32.54
CA ALA A 302 27.64 -14.75 32.30
C ALA A 302 27.59 -15.55 33.62
N SER A 303 26.57 -16.39 33.79
CA SER A 303 26.43 -17.34 34.90
C SER A 303 25.34 -18.39 34.62
N ALA A 304 25.28 -19.44 35.44
CA ALA A 304 24.21 -20.45 35.36
C ALA A 304 22.79 -19.87 35.59
N ALA A 305 22.66 -18.74 36.31
CA ALA A 305 21.38 -18.03 36.42
C ALA A 305 20.97 -17.36 35.09
N VAL A 306 21.95 -16.83 34.34
CA VAL A 306 21.73 -16.27 33.00
C VAL A 306 21.33 -17.35 31.99
N LEU A 307 21.84 -18.58 32.11
CA LEU A 307 21.38 -19.72 31.30
C LEU A 307 19.88 -19.97 31.47
N GLY A 308 19.39 -20.01 32.71
CA GLY A 308 17.96 -20.19 33.01
C GLY A 308 17.09 -19.05 32.47
N GLN A 309 17.53 -17.79 32.65
CA GLN A 309 16.86 -16.62 32.08
C GLN A 309 16.87 -16.65 30.53
N THR A 310 17.98 -17.07 29.92
CA THR A 310 18.13 -17.17 28.47
C THR A 310 17.17 -18.19 27.86
N VAL A 311 17.06 -19.38 28.45
CA VAL A 311 16.12 -20.41 27.99
C VAL A 311 14.67 -19.93 28.11
N ASN A 312 14.33 -19.22 29.20
CA ASN A 312 13.01 -18.59 29.36
C ASN A 312 12.77 -17.50 28.29
N LEU A 313 13.74 -16.62 28.04
CA LEU A 313 13.67 -15.57 27.02
C LEU A 313 13.46 -16.15 25.61
N ILE A 314 14.18 -17.22 25.26
CA ILE A 314 14.00 -17.95 24.00
C ILE A 314 12.59 -18.52 23.91
N ALA A 315 12.11 -19.22 24.94
CA ALA A 315 10.76 -19.77 24.96
C ALA A 315 9.69 -18.68 24.79
N LYS A 316 9.81 -17.54 25.47
CA LYS A 316 8.87 -16.41 25.32
C LYS A 316 8.97 -15.73 23.96
N SER A 317 10.14 -15.73 23.32
CA SER A 317 10.29 -15.30 21.92
C SER A 317 9.59 -16.24 20.94
N GLU A 318 9.58 -17.54 21.21
CA GLU A 318 8.88 -18.52 20.38
C GLU A 318 7.37 -18.46 20.58
N ASP A 319 6.89 -18.32 21.83
CA ASP A 319 5.47 -18.12 22.17
C ASP A 319 4.91 -16.90 21.41
N ALA A 320 5.57 -15.74 21.52
CA ALA A 320 5.12 -14.50 20.88
C ALA A 320 5.14 -14.53 19.34
N MET A 321 5.89 -15.45 18.74
CA MET A 321 5.96 -15.64 17.29
C MET A 321 5.01 -16.75 16.79
N SER A 322 4.67 -17.75 17.59
CA SER A 322 3.79 -18.86 17.18
C SER A 322 2.33 -18.42 16.94
N GLU A 323 1.91 -17.33 17.58
CA GLU A 323 0.66 -16.61 17.32
C GLU A 323 0.51 -16.12 15.86
N TYR A 324 1.54 -16.20 15.02
CA TYR A 324 1.44 -15.81 13.60
C TYR A 324 0.98 -16.94 12.67
N THR A 325 1.13 -18.21 13.05
CA THR A 325 0.76 -19.34 12.17
C THR A 325 -0.74 -19.43 11.93
N PHE A 326 -1.59 -19.01 12.88
CA PHE A 326 -3.05 -19.00 12.66
C PHE A 326 -3.51 -17.89 11.69
N LEU A 327 -2.70 -16.84 11.52
CA LEU A 327 -3.01 -15.70 10.66
C LEU A 327 -2.70 -15.99 9.18
N GLU A 328 -1.83 -16.97 8.90
CA GLU A 328 -1.43 -17.34 7.55
C GLU A 328 -2.63 -17.78 6.71
N ASP A 329 -3.46 -18.70 7.23
CA ASP A 329 -4.70 -19.15 6.61
C ASP A 329 -5.72 -18.00 6.42
N LEU A 330 -5.86 -17.13 7.43
CA LEU A 330 -6.78 -15.99 7.37
C LEU A 330 -6.36 -14.97 6.29
N ALA A 331 -5.09 -14.60 6.24
CA ALA A 331 -4.54 -13.69 5.25
C ALA A 331 -4.54 -14.30 3.84
N GLN A 332 -4.27 -15.61 3.72
CA GLN A 332 -4.30 -16.33 2.45
C GLN A 332 -5.73 -16.37 1.87
N LYS A 333 -6.75 -16.54 2.72
CA LYS A 333 -8.17 -16.43 2.35
C LYS A 333 -8.59 -14.99 1.99
N ALA A 334 -8.14 -13.99 2.74
CA ALA A 334 -8.40 -12.58 2.43
C ALA A 334 -7.78 -12.17 1.09
N TYR A 335 -6.55 -12.61 0.79
CA TYR A 335 -5.88 -12.37 -0.48
C TYR A 335 -6.61 -13.05 -1.66
N ALA A 336 -7.02 -14.31 -1.52
CA ALA A 336 -7.80 -15.02 -2.53
C ALA A 336 -9.17 -14.36 -2.81
N SER A 337 -9.83 -13.83 -1.76
CA SER A 337 -11.05 -13.03 -1.91
C SER A 337 -10.79 -11.74 -2.70
N ALA A 338 -9.69 -11.04 -2.41
CA ALA A 338 -9.31 -9.83 -3.14
C ALA A 338 -8.94 -10.10 -4.62
N GLN A 339 -8.25 -11.21 -4.92
CA GLN A 339 -8.00 -11.67 -6.30
C GLN A 339 -9.32 -11.89 -7.05
N SER A 340 -10.26 -12.65 -6.46
CA SER A 340 -11.57 -12.93 -7.07
C SER A 340 -12.40 -11.66 -7.31
N ALA A 341 -12.44 -10.75 -6.34
CA ALA A 341 -13.14 -9.47 -6.49
C ALA A 341 -12.56 -8.62 -7.64
N ARG A 342 -11.22 -8.56 -7.74
CA ARG A 342 -10.50 -7.85 -8.80
C ARG A 342 -10.74 -8.45 -10.18
N GLU A 343 -10.78 -9.77 -10.30
CA GLU A 343 -11.11 -10.44 -11.58
C GLU A 343 -12.55 -10.17 -12.04
N VAL A 344 -13.52 -10.24 -11.12
CA VAL A 344 -14.92 -9.95 -11.44
C VAL A 344 -15.08 -8.50 -11.86
N ALA A 345 -14.45 -7.55 -11.15
CA ALA A 345 -14.47 -6.14 -11.51
C ALA A 345 -13.84 -5.88 -12.90
N PHE A 346 -12.70 -6.52 -13.19
CA PHE A 346 -12.03 -6.41 -14.49
C PHE A 346 -12.88 -6.94 -15.65
N LYS A 347 -13.39 -8.18 -15.53
CA LYS A 347 -14.24 -8.82 -16.56
C LYS A 347 -15.46 -7.96 -16.90
N ARG A 348 -16.07 -7.32 -15.89
CA ARG A 348 -17.25 -6.46 -16.08
C ARG A 348 -16.90 -5.07 -16.63
N TYR A 349 -15.71 -4.56 -16.36
CA TYR A 349 -15.19 -3.37 -17.03
C TYR A 349 -14.99 -3.64 -18.53
N ASP A 350 -14.29 -4.73 -18.87
CA ASP A 350 -13.96 -5.09 -20.26
C ASP A 350 -15.19 -5.48 -21.09
N GLN A 351 -16.12 -6.24 -20.51
CA GLN A 351 -17.41 -6.54 -21.13
C GLN A 351 -18.22 -5.26 -21.42
N ASN A 352 -18.36 -4.36 -20.44
CA ASN A 352 -19.09 -3.11 -20.63
C ASN A 352 -18.40 -2.16 -21.63
N ASN A 353 -17.07 -2.17 -21.70
CA ASN A 353 -16.31 -1.49 -22.74
C ASN A 353 -16.56 -2.11 -24.14
N THR A 354 -16.67 -3.43 -24.24
CA THR A 354 -17.02 -4.14 -25.49
C THR A 354 -18.44 -3.81 -25.94
N ASP A 355 -19.42 -3.86 -25.03
CA ASP A 355 -20.82 -3.52 -25.27
C ASP A 355 -21.04 -2.03 -25.59
N LEU A 356 -20.11 -1.16 -25.18
CA LEU A 356 -20.14 0.26 -25.54
C LEU A 356 -20.02 0.46 -27.06
N VAL A 357 -19.27 -0.38 -27.78
CA VAL A 357 -19.00 -0.21 -29.23
C VAL A 357 -20.27 -0.29 -30.10
N PRO A 358 -21.17 -1.29 -29.99
CA PRO A 358 -22.43 -1.29 -30.73
C PRO A 358 -23.38 -0.16 -30.27
N LEU A 359 -23.41 0.18 -28.98
CA LEU A 359 -24.25 1.26 -28.46
C LEU A 359 -23.79 2.64 -28.96
N GLN A 360 -22.47 2.88 -29.02
CA GLN A 360 -21.84 4.06 -29.59
C GLN A 360 -22.20 4.22 -31.08
N LYS A 361 -22.20 3.12 -31.85
CA LYS A 361 -22.64 3.12 -33.26
C LYS A 361 -24.13 3.42 -33.39
N ALA A 362 -24.98 2.85 -32.53
CA ALA A 362 -26.42 3.11 -32.53
C ALA A 362 -26.73 4.57 -32.18
N PHE A 363 -26.05 5.13 -31.18
CA PHE A 363 -26.14 6.53 -30.77
C PHE A 363 -25.67 7.48 -31.87
N SER A 364 -24.48 7.25 -32.45
CA SER A 364 -23.97 8.06 -33.57
C SER A 364 -24.94 8.04 -34.75
N LYS A 365 -25.45 6.86 -35.14
CA LYS A 365 -26.43 6.77 -36.22
C LYS A 365 -27.74 7.51 -35.89
N GLY A 366 -28.31 7.31 -34.70
CA GLY A 366 -29.56 7.99 -34.31
C GLY A 366 -29.42 9.52 -34.31
N LEU A 367 -28.25 10.03 -33.94
CA LEU A 367 -27.94 11.46 -34.00
C LEU A 367 -27.65 11.96 -35.43
N GLU A 368 -27.05 11.13 -36.29
CA GLU A 368 -26.88 11.41 -37.72
C GLU A 368 -28.23 11.44 -38.45
N ASP A 369 -29.11 10.47 -38.18
CA ASP A 369 -30.49 10.42 -38.70
C ASP A 369 -31.23 11.72 -38.28
N TRP A 370 -31.22 12.10 -36.99
CA TRP A 370 -31.79 13.36 -36.50
C TRP A 370 -31.18 14.62 -37.15
N CYS A 371 -29.86 14.67 -37.35
CA CYS A 371 -29.22 15.79 -38.05
C CYS A 371 -29.68 15.89 -39.51
N THR A 372 -30.06 14.78 -40.15
CA THR A 372 -30.64 14.75 -41.49
C THR A 372 -32.02 15.39 -41.50
N GLU A 373 -32.89 15.00 -40.57
CA GLU A 373 -34.26 15.52 -40.43
C GLU A 373 -34.29 17.03 -40.18
N GLN A 374 -33.37 17.52 -39.33
CA GLN A 374 -33.20 18.96 -39.06
C GLN A 374 -32.41 19.70 -40.15
N LYS A 375 -31.91 19.01 -41.20
CA LYS A 375 -31.13 19.56 -42.33
C LYS A 375 -29.80 20.21 -41.92
N VAL A 376 -29.11 19.66 -40.92
CA VAL A 376 -27.85 20.19 -40.37
C VAL A 376 -26.69 19.23 -40.62
N GLU A 377 -26.48 18.88 -41.89
CA GLU A 377 -25.49 17.89 -42.36
C GLU A 377 -24.08 18.12 -41.79
N ALA A 378 -23.62 19.38 -41.74
CA ALA A 378 -22.28 19.72 -41.26
C ALA A 378 -22.07 19.46 -39.75
N ALA A 379 -23.13 19.20 -38.98
CA ALA A 379 -23.01 18.75 -37.59
C ALA A 379 -22.64 17.26 -37.45
N LYS A 380 -23.06 16.41 -38.40
CA LYS A 380 -22.92 14.95 -38.36
C LYS A 380 -21.50 14.49 -38.09
N ALA A 381 -20.57 14.90 -38.96
CA ALA A 381 -19.17 14.50 -38.88
C ALA A 381 -18.51 14.96 -37.56
N VAL A 382 -18.93 16.11 -37.02
CA VAL A 382 -18.39 16.65 -35.77
C VAL A 382 -18.89 15.88 -34.56
N PHE A 383 -20.19 15.57 -34.50
CA PHE A 383 -20.74 14.70 -33.47
C PHE A 383 -20.14 13.30 -33.55
N SER A 384 -20.10 12.67 -34.73
CA SER A 384 -19.62 11.30 -34.91
C SER A 384 -18.16 11.16 -34.46
N ALA A 385 -17.26 12.08 -34.85
CA ALA A 385 -15.87 12.10 -34.38
C ALA A 385 -15.74 12.36 -32.87
N CYS A 386 -16.56 13.25 -32.31
CA CYS A 386 -16.65 13.49 -30.87
C CYS A 386 -17.03 12.20 -30.11
N ILE A 387 -18.10 11.53 -30.54
CA ILE A 387 -18.60 10.29 -29.91
C ILE A 387 -17.59 9.15 -30.07
N SER A 388 -16.96 9.00 -31.25
CA SER A 388 -15.87 8.03 -31.49
C SER A 388 -14.72 8.21 -30.51
N THR A 389 -14.37 9.46 -30.17
CA THR A 389 -13.28 9.78 -29.24
C THR A 389 -13.51 9.20 -27.85
N ILE A 390 -14.76 9.12 -27.36
CA ILE A 390 -15.04 8.55 -26.03
C ILE A 390 -14.66 7.06 -26.00
N GLY A 391 -15.23 6.24 -26.88
CA GLY A 391 -15.00 4.78 -26.90
C GLY A 391 -13.57 4.36 -27.24
N ALA A 392 -12.80 5.19 -27.96
CA ALA A 392 -11.38 4.94 -28.18
C ALA A 392 -10.57 4.94 -26.87
N ILE A 393 -10.99 5.71 -25.87
CA ILE A 393 -10.25 5.89 -24.62
C ILE A 393 -10.78 5.00 -23.50
N THR A 394 -12.04 4.55 -23.57
CA THR A 394 -12.54 3.46 -22.70
C THR A 394 -11.76 2.17 -22.92
N ALA A 395 -11.45 1.84 -24.19
CA ALA A 395 -10.61 0.70 -24.55
C ALA A 395 -9.15 0.84 -24.08
N THR A 396 -8.64 2.07 -23.96
CA THR A 396 -7.31 2.34 -23.40
C THR A 396 -7.25 1.90 -21.93
N VAL A 397 -8.28 2.20 -21.13
CA VAL A 397 -8.37 1.74 -19.74
C VAL A 397 -8.52 0.22 -19.64
N ALA A 398 -9.32 -0.41 -20.51
CA ALA A 398 -9.53 -1.86 -20.50
C ALA A 398 -8.21 -2.63 -20.69
N SER A 399 -7.30 -2.10 -21.52
CA SER A 399 -5.95 -2.64 -21.72
C SER A 399 -4.96 -2.40 -20.54
N GLY A 400 -5.42 -1.87 -19.40
CA GLY A 400 -4.55 -1.43 -18.30
C GLY A 400 -3.65 -0.24 -18.67
N GLY A 401 -3.96 0.48 -19.76
CA GLY A 401 -3.13 1.51 -20.38
C GLY A 401 -2.19 1.02 -21.49
N LEU A 402 -2.08 -0.27 -21.76
CA LEU A 402 -1.11 -0.81 -22.73
C LEU A 402 -1.43 -0.45 -24.20
N ALA A 403 -2.68 -0.15 -24.54
CA ALA A 403 -3.08 0.35 -25.84
C ALA A 403 -2.99 1.89 -25.91
N ALA A 404 -2.64 2.42 -27.10
CA ALA A 404 -2.77 3.85 -27.40
C ALA A 404 -4.13 4.12 -28.07
N PRO A 405 -4.90 5.15 -27.64
CA PRO A 405 -6.15 5.51 -28.29
C PRO A 405 -5.86 6.11 -29.67
N MET A 406 -6.29 5.42 -30.74
CA MET A 406 -6.37 6.04 -32.06
C MET A 406 -7.52 7.03 -32.09
N ILE A 407 -7.21 8.29 -31.77
CA ILE A 407 -8.16 9.40 -31.85
C ILE A 407 -8.12 9.96 -33.29
N PRO A 408 -9.17 9.77 -34.10
CA PRO A 408 -9.25 10.43 -35.40
C PRO A 408 -9.32 11.95 -35.17
N ALA A 409 -8.49 12.72 -35.87
CA ALA A 409 -8.47 14.17 -35.73
C ALA A 409 -9.85 14.74 -36.12
N ALA A 410 -10.48 15.46 -35.19
CA ALA A 410 -11.79 16.09 -35.38
C ALA A 410 -11.71 17.35 -36.28
N ALA A 411 -11.20 17.17 -37.49
CA ALA A 411 -10.93 18.21 -38.49
C ALA A 411 -12.21 18.69 -39.22
N GLY A 412 -13.27 18.97 -38.46
CA GLY A 412 -14.46 19.64 -38.96
C GLY A 412 -14.23 21.14 -39.12
N LYS A 413 -14.46 21.67 -40.33
CA LYS A 413 -14.50 23.13 -40.57
C LYS A 413 -15.60 23.78 -39.71
N ALA A 414 -15.50 25.10 -39.53
CA ALA A 414 -16.55 25.90 -38.88
C ALA A 414 -17.91 25.62 -39.55
N VAL A 415 -18.92 25.35 -38.72
CA VAL A 415 -20.21 24.80 -39.15
C VAL A 415 -21.19 25.94 -39.36
N GLU A 416 -21.68 26.14 -40.59
CA GLU A 416 -22.80 27.06 -40.92
C GLU A 416 -24.16 26.49 -40.45
N ALA A 417 -24.25 26.07 -39.19
CA ALA A 417 -25.48 25.65 -38.54
C ALA A 417 -26.12 26.83 -37.80
N ALA A 418 -27.44 26.76 -37.61
CA ALA A 418 -28.14 27.71 -36.76
C ALA A 418 -27.51 27.76 -35.35
N ASP A 419 -27.36 28.97 -34.82
CA ASP A 419 -26.66 29.35 -33.57
C ASP A 419 -26.77 28.35 -32.40
N LYS A 420 -27.97 27.78 -32.20
CA LYS A 420 -28.27 26.82 -31.13
C LYS A 420 -27.48 25.51 -31.26
N ILE A 421 -27.29 25.01 -32.48
CA ILE A 421 -26.61 23.74 -32.76
C ILE A 421 -25.10 23.94 -32.76
N ALA A 422 -24.59 25.07 -33.27
CA ALA A 422 -23.18 25.43 -33.12
C ALA A 422 -22.75 25.47 -31.64
N LYS A 423 -23.58 26.04 -30.76
CA LYS A 423 -23.33 26.08 -29.30
C LYS A 423 -23.37 24.70 -28.63
N ILE A 424 -24.21 23.78 -29.11
CA ILE A 424 -24.24 22.37 -28.65
C ILE A 424 -22.95 21.64 -29.08
N ILE A 425 -22.52 21.84 -30.33
CA ILE A 425 -21.30 21.24 -30.89
C ILE A 425 -20.05 21.68 -30.10
N GLU A 426 -19.84 22.99 -29.90
CA GLU A 426 -18.66 23.48 -29.18
C GLU A 426 -18.63 23.03 -27.72
N ARG A 427 -19.78 22.99 -27.04
CA ARG A 427 -19.88 22.49 -25.66
C ARG A 427 -19.54 20.99 -25.57
N ILE A 428 -19.93 20.19 -26.57
CA ILE A 428 -19.58 18.76 -26.63
C ILE A 428 -18.08 18.58 -26.95
N LYS A 429 -17.50 19.36 -27.87
CA LYS A 429 -16.04 19.38 -28.11
C LYS A 429 -15.25 19.72 -26.84
N GLU A 430 -15.64 20.76 -26.11
CA GLU A 430 -14.98 21.18 -24.87
C GLU A 430 -15.01 20.05 -23.83
N VAL A 431 -16.19 19.45 -23.61
CA VAL A 431 -16.35 18.36 -22.65
C VAL A 431 -15.54 17.13 -23.05
N ILE A 432 -15.45 16.80 -24.34
CA ILE A 432 -14.65 15.66 -24.84
C ILE A 432 -13.15 15.93 -24.76
N LYS A 433 -12.71 17.18 -24.98
CA LYS A 433 -11.34 17.58 -24.65
C LYS A 433 -11.03 17.33 -23.18
N LYS A 434 -11.95 17.68 -22.26
CA LYS A 434 -11.79 17.37 -20.84
C LYS A 434 -11.81 15.87 -20.53
N ILE A 435 -12.68 15.08 -21.17
CA ILE A 435 -12.65 13.61 -21.07
C ILE A 435 -11.28 13.05 -21.51
N LYS A 436 -10.68 13.58 -22.58
CA LYS A 436 -9.33 13.20 -23.01
C LYS A 436 -8.26 13.54 -21.97
N GLU A 437 -8.24 14.78 -21.45
CA GLU A 437 -7.28 15.23 -20.42
C GLU A 437 -7.35 14.35 -19.13
N ILE A 438 -8.57 13.98 -18.72
CA ILE A 438 -8.85 13.07 -17.59
C ILE A 438 -8.22 11.69 -17.84
N TYR A 439 -8.33 11.15 -19.07
CA TYR A 439 -7.77 9.83 -19.39
C TYR A 439 -6.26 9.83 -19.61
N GLU A 440 -5.68 10.89 -20.18
CA GLU A 440 -4.22 11.06 -20.28
C GLU A 440 -3.59 11.11 -18.87
N THR A 441 -4.35 11.56 -17.86
CA THR A 441 -4.00 11.47 -16.43
C THR A 441 -4.20 10.06 -15.84
N LEU A 442 -5.30 9.36 -16.18
CA LEU A 442 -5.59 8.00 -15.68
C LEU A 442 -4.62 6.93 -16.17
N LYS A 443 -4.22 6.97 -17.44
CA LYS A 443 -3.42 5.94 -18.11
C LYS A 443 -2.16 5.53 -17.34
N PRO A 444 -1.22 6.44 -16.98
CA PRO A 444 -0.02 6.05 -16.24
C PRO A 444 -0.30 5.53 -14.83
N ILE A 445 -1.43 5.91 -14.20
CA ILE A 445 -1.79 5.44 -12.86
C ILE A 445 -2.22 3.96 -12.93
N LEU A 446 -3.04 3.60 -13.91
CA LEU A 446 -3.50 2.24 -14.17
C LEU A 446 -2.33 1.28 -14.48
N GLU A 447 -1.39 1.70 -15.32
CA GLU A 447 -0.20 0.91 -15.65
C GLU A 447 0.64 0.59 -14.41
N LYS A 448 0.90 1.59 -13.57
CA LYS A 448 1.73 1.44 -12.37
C LYS A 448 1.05 0.62 -11.28
N LEU A 449 -0.25 0.82 -11.07
CA LEU A 449 -1.04 0.02 -10.13
C LEU A 449 -1.21 -1.44 -10.61
N THR A 450 -1.20 -1.69 -11.92
CA THR A 450 -1.14 -3.06 -12.49
C THR A 450 0.20 -3.72 -12.16
N LYS A 451 1.32 -3.06 -12.51
CA LYS A 451 2.69 -3.52 -12.20
C LYS A 451 2.91 -3.76 -10.70
N LEU A 452 2.32 -2.93 -9.83
CA LEU A 452 2.42 -3.11 -8.38
C LEU A 452 1.78 -4.41 -7.92
N ALA A 453 0.56 -4.72 -8.35
CA ALA A 453 -0.10 -5.97 -7.97
C ALA A 453 0.61 -7.21 -8.54
N GLU A 454 1.15 -7.13 -9.76
CA GLU A 454 1.97 -8.20 -10.37
C GLU A 454 3.25 -8.44 -9.57
N THR A 455 3.91 -7.37 -9.12
CA THR A 455 5.10 -7.43 -8.26
C THR A 455 4.77 -8.07 -6.91
N ILE A 456 3.69 -7.62 -6.26
CA ILE A 456 3.22 -8.19 -4.98
C ILE A 456 2.83 -9.67 -5.13
N GLN A 457 2.15 -10.03 -6.22
CA GLN A 457 1.79 -11.41 -6.55
C GLN A 457 3.04 -12.29 -6.72
N ALA A 458 4.08 -11.79 -7.39
CA ALA A 458 5.35 -12.50 -7.52
C ALA A 458 6.02 -12.74 -6.15
N VAL A 459 5.97 -11.77 -5.24
CA VAL A 459 6.49 -11.93 -3.86
C VAL A 459 5.69 -12.97 -3.07
N VAL A 460 4.35 -12.91 -3.10
CA VAL A 460 3.49 -13.89 -2.44
C VAL A 460 3.72 -15.30 -2.99
N THR A 461 3.81 -15.45 -4.31
CA THR A 461 4.08 -16.75 -4.96
C THR A 461 5.46 -17.28 -4.60
N ALA A 462 6.49 -16.44 -4.61
CA ALA A 462 7.85 -16.85 -4.23
C ALA A 462 7.92 -17.27 -2.75
N LEU A 463 7.27 -16.53 -1.85
CA LEU A 463 7.16 -16.90 -0.44
C LEU A 463 6.39 -18.21 -0.25
N ASN A 464 5.25 -18.42 -0.91
CA ASN A 464 4.49 -19.67 -0.81
C ASN A 464 5.25 -20.89 -1.37
N ALA A 465 6.07 -20.72 -2.40
CA ALA A 465 6.93 -21.78 -2.93
C ALA A 465 8.17 -22.08 -2.05
N SER A 466 8.69 -21.06 -1.36
CA SER A 466 9.88 -21.12 -0.52
C SER A 466 9.65 -21.91 0.78
N LYS A 467 10.57 -22.82 1.11
CA LYS A 467 10.69 -23.41 2.46
C LYS A 467 11.48 -22.50 3.40
N THR A 468 12.50 -21.82 2.89
CA THR A 468 13.37 -20.91 3.65
C THR A 468 13.60 -19.60 2.90
N LEU A 469 13.83 -18.52 3.65
CA LEU A 469 14.08 -17.17 3.09
C LEU A 469 15.44 -17.02 2.38
N GLN A 470 16.18 -18.12 2.14
CA GLN A 470 17.40 -18.15 1.33
C GLN A 470 17.17 -18.76 -0.07
N GLU A 471 15.97 -19.30 -0.32
CA GLU A 471 15.50 -19.57 -1.68
C GLU A 471 15.08 -18.26 -2.34
N LYS A 472 15.29 -18.15 -3.67
CA LYS A 472 15.13 -16.91 -4.44
C LYS A 472 13.75 -16.28 -4.24
N THR A 473 13.71 -15.27 -3.37
CA THR A 473 12.49 -14.53 -3.05
C THR A 473 12.36 -13.36 -4.01
N ALA A 474 11.20 -13.20 -4.64
CA ALA A 474 10.96 -12.06 -5.52
C ALA A 474 10.98 -10.76 -4.72
N ILE A 475 11.66 -9.75 -5.26
CA ILE A 475 11.98 -8.48 -4.60
C ILE A 475 11.01 -7.40 -5.09
N GLN A 476 10.50 -6.55 -4.19
CA GLN A 476 9.73 -5.38 -4.60
C GLN A 476 10.65 -4.20 -4.92
N ARG A 477 10.49 -3.61 -6.09
CA ARG A 477 10.92 -2.22 -6.38
C ARG A 477 9.67 -1.40 -6.66
N PRO A 478 9.11 -0.72 -5.66
CA PRO A 478 7.86 0.02 -5.84
C PRO A 478 8.10 1.27 -6.70
N ASP A 479 7.18 1.55 -7.62
CA ASP A 479 7.23 2.77 -8.45
C ASP A 479 7.10 4.01 -7.54
N MET A 480 8.09 4.90 -7.65
CA MET A 480 8.19 6.12 -6.82
C MET A 480 7.26 7.25 -7.28
N SER A 481 6.57 7.07 -8.40
CA SER A 481 5.68 8.04 -9.06
C SER A 481 4.22 7.57 -9.15
N LEU A 482 3.80 6.77 -8.17
CA LEU A 482 2.49 6.12 -8.09
C LEU A 482 1.46 6.99 -7.35
N ASP A 483 0.75 7.85 -8.08
CA ASP A 483 -0.41 8.61 -7.56
C ASP A 483 -1.72 7.90 -7.92
N ILE A 484 -2.21 7.04 -7.02
CA ILE A 484 -3.49 6.32 -7.20
C ILE A 484 -4.70 7.20 -6.87
N TYR A 485 -4.50 8.24 -6.05
CA TYR A 485 -5.56 9.08 -5.52
C TYR A 485 -6.23 9.92 -6.61
N ASN A 486 -5.44 10.51 -7.52
CA ASN A 486 -5.98 11.27 -8.64
C ASN A 486 -6.90 10.43 -9.55
N ALA A 487 -6.69 9.12 -9.66
CA ALA A 487 -7.48 8.27 -10.56
C ALA A 487 -8.95 8.10 -10.14
N THR A 488 -9.26 7.95 -8.85
CA THR A 488 -10.67 7.84 -8.43
C THR A 488 -11.42 9.16 -8.65
N ALA A 489 -10.76 10.30 -8.40
CA ALA A 489 -11.29 11.62 -8.67
C ALA A 489 -11.50 11.88 -10.18
N GLN A 490 -10.57 11.45 -11.03
CA GLN A 490 -10.73 11.50 -12.50
C GLN A 490 -12.03 10.82 -12.97
N TRP A 491 -12.41 9.68 -12.39
CA TRP A 491 -13.69 9.03 -12.71
C TRP A 491 -14.93 9.78 -12.21
N ASP A 492 -14.86 10.54 -11.11
CA ASP A 492 -15.94 11.45 -10.69
C ASP A 492 -16.09 12.62 -11.68
N ILE A 493 -14.97 13.21 -12.11
CA ILE A 493 -14.98 14.28 -13.12
C ILE A 493 -15.50 13.74 -14.47
N PHE A 494 -15.15 12.51 -14.86
CA PHE A 494 -15.70 11.87 -16.07
C PHE A 494 -17.22 11.72 -15.99
N LYS A 495 -17.79 11.26 -14.86
CA LYS A 495 -19.26 11.16 -14.69
C LYS A 495 -19.92 12.52 -14.86
N GLU A 496 -19.42 13.53 -14.15
CA GLU A 496 -19.90 14.91 -14.26
C GLU A 496 -19.83 15.43 -15.71
N LYS A 497 -18.80 15.04 -16.47
CA LYS A 497 -18.69 15.36 -17.90
C LYS A 497 -19.69 14.60 -18.79
N VAL A 498 -19.95 13.32 -18.53
CA VAL A 498 -21.02 12.58 -19.25
C VAL A 498 -22.40 13.16 -18.94
N ASP A 499 -22.70 13.44 -17.67
CA ASP A 499 -23.96 14.05 -17.24
C ASP A 499 -24.14 15.46 -17.85
N GLN A 500 -23.04 16.22 -18.04
CA GLN A 500 -23.04 17.50 -18.78
C GLN A 500 -23.31 17.34 -20.28
N ILE A 501 -22.84 16.27 -20.94
CA ILE A 501 -23.20 15.98 -22.35
C ILE A 501 -24.69 15.65 -22.43
N GLU A 502 -25.20 14.73 -21.61
CA GLU A 502 -26.62 14.32 -21.66
C GLU A 502 -27.55 15.51 -21.41
N THR A 503 -27.22 16.36 -20.43
CA THR A 503 -27.94 17.62 -20.17
C THR A 503 -27.91 18.56 -21.38
N THR A 504 -26.79 18.63 -22.09
CA THR A 504 -26.65 19.47 -23.31
C THR A 504 -27.49 18.94 -24.48
N VAL A 505 -27.67 17.62 -24.60
CA VAL A 505 -28.56 16.99 -25.58
C VAL A 505 -29.95 16.64 -25.02
N ALA A 506 -30.33 17.17 -23.85
CA ALA A 506 -31.59 16.83 -23.19
C ALA A 506 -32.80 17.12 -24.09
N SER A 507 -32.82 18.27 -24.75
CA SER A 507 -33.88 18.70 -25.68
C SER A 507 -33.83 18.04 -27.07
N ILE A 508 -33.08 16.95 -27.24
CA ILE A 508 -32.95 16.20 -28.48
C ILE A 508 -33.29 14.73 -28.19
N GLU A 509 -34.29 14.19 -28.88
CA GLU A 509 -34.73 12.79 -28.71
C GLU A 509 -34.41 12.00 -29.98
N PHE A 510 -33.71 10.87 -29.81
CA PHE A 510 -33.27 9.98 -30.88
C PHE A 510 -32.94 8.59 -30.31
N ARG A 511 -32.95 7.58 -31.18
CA ARG A 511 -32.71 6.17 -30.82
C ARG A 511 -31.28 5.93 -30.32
N GLY A 512 -31.11 5.10 -29.28
CA GLY A 512 -29.81 4.75 -28.71
C GLY A 512 -29.29 5.74 -27.65
N LYS A 513 -29.98 6.87 -27.43
CA LYS A 513 -29.61 7.91 -26.47
C LYS A 513 -29.52 7.36 -25.03
N GLN A 514 -30.59 6.70 -24.57
CA GLN A 514 -30.71 6.25 -23.19
C GLN A 514 -29.71 5.11 -22.88
N GLU A 515 -29.59 4.15 -23.80
CA GLU A 515 -28.76 2.97 -23.67
C GLU A 515 -27.27 3.33 -23.63
N TYR A 516 -26.84 4.30 -24.46
CA TYR A 516 -25.46 4.77 -24.46
C TYR A 516 -25.08 5.55 -23.19
N PHE A 517 -25.93 6.49 -22.73
CA PHE A 517 -25.65 7.20 -21.46
C PHE A 517 -25.74 6.29 -20.24
N PHE A 518 -26.62 5.28 -20.24
CA PHE A 518 -26.64 4.23 -19.22
C PHE A 518 -25.32 3.44 -19.21
N ALA A 519 -24.87 2.94 -20.37
CA ALA A 519 -23.62 2.21 -20.49
C ALA A 519 -22.38 3.03 -20.07
N LEU A 520 -22.34 4.34 -20.40
CA LEU A 520 -21.27 5.23 -19.93
C LEU A 520 -21.28 5.43 -18.42
N ARG A 521 -22.45 5.51 -17.76
CA ARG A 521 -22.54 5.58 -16.29
C ARG A 521 -22.08 4.27 -15.64
N THR A 522 -22.49 3.13 -16.17
CA THR A 522 -22.02 1.80 -15.74
C THR A 522 -20.50 1.67 -15.85
N LEU A 523 -19.90 2.21 -16.92
CA LEU A 523 -18.45 2.20 -17.10
C LEU A 523 -17.69 2.94 -15.99
N VAL A 524 -18.23 4.07 -15.50
CA VAL A 524 -17.64 4.79 -14.36
C VAL A 524 -17.68 3.95 -13.09
N ILE A 525 -18.81 3.28 -12.85
CA ILE A 525 -19.00 2.44 -11.67
C ILE A 525 -17.99 1.28 -11.72
N ASN A 526 -17.94 0.55 -12.85
CA ASN A 526 -17.02 -0.56 -13.07
C ASN A 526 -15.55 -0.12 -12.99
N GLY A 527 -15.20 1.04 -13.57
CA GLY A 527 -13.81 1.55 -13.59
C GLY A 527 -13.29 1.91 -12.20
N LYS A 528 -14.15 2.49 -11.35
CA LYS A 528 -13.85 2.70 -9.92
C LYS A 528 -13.80 1.39 -9.15
N THR A 529 -14.74 0.47 -9.36
CA THR A 529 -14.74 -0.85 -8.70
C THR A 529 -13.47 -1.63 -9.06
N TYR A 530 -13.00 -1.57 -10.30
CA TYR A 530 -11.72 -2.18 -10.72
C TYR A 530 -10.51 -1.55 -10.03
N LEU A 531 -10.37 -0.21 -10.05
CA LEU A 531 -9.27 0.49 -9.35
C LEU A 531 -9.21 0.13 -7.85
N GLN A 532 -10.37 0.09 -7.19
CA GLN A 532 -10.45 -0.09 -5.74
C GLN A 532 -10.33 -1.57 -5.30
N THR A 533 -10.75 -2.53 -6.13
CA THR A 533 -10.45 -3.96 -5.89
C THR A 533 -8.98 -4.29 -6.19
N GLN A 534 -8.38 -3.65 -7.19
CA GLN A 534 -6.95 -3.69 -7.47
C GLN A 534 -6.12 -3.07 -6.32
N GLU A 535 -6.59 -2.00 -5.68
CA GLU A 535 -6.01 -1.47 -4.43
C GLU A 535 -6.09 -2.51 -3.30
N ASN A 536 -7.26 -3.12 -3.07
CA ASN A 536 -7.41 -4.14 -2.02
C ASN A 536 -6.45 -5.31 -2.23
N LEU A 537 -6.31 -5.77 -3.48
CA LEU A 537 -5.37 -6.82 -3.87
C LEU A 537 -3.92 -6.47 -3.47
N CYS A 538 -3.50 -5.22 -3.69
CA CYS A 538 -2.19 -4.74 -3.24
C CYS A 538 -2.07 -4.73 -1.71
N ARG A 539 -3.09 -4.24 -0.98
CA ARG A 539 -3.10 -4.22 0.49
C ARG A 539 -3.01 -5.62 1.10
N ARG A 540 -3.88 -6.54 0.67
CA ARG A 540 -3.92 -7.93 1.19
C ARG A 540 -2.72 -8.76 0.77
N GLY A 541 -2.13 -8.50 -0.40
CA GLY A 541 -0.89 -9.16 -0.80
C GLY A 541 0.32 -8.73 0.01
N ASN A 542 0.42 -7.45 0.38
CA ASN A 542 1.44 -6.96 1.29
C ASN A 542 1.26 -7.51 2.72
N GLU A 543 0.03 -7.56 3.23
CA GLU A 543 -0.32 -8.20 4.52
C GLU A 543 0.08 -9.68 4.56
N LEU A 544 -0.30 -10.45 3.53
CA LEU A 544 0.07 -11.86 3.39
C LEU A 544 1.58 -12.06 3.27
N ALA A 545 2.28 -11.27 2.44
CA ALA A 545 3.73 -11.34 2.32
C ALA A 545 4.44 -11.04 3.66
N ILE A 546 3.91 -10.10 4.45
CA ILE A 546 4.38 -9.80 5.80
C ILE A 546 4.18 -10.99 6.77
N ILE A 547 3.08 -11.74 6.66
CA ILE A 547 2.80 -12.89 7.53
C ILE A 547 3.67 -14.10 7.14
N LEU A 548 3.73 -14.43 5.85
CA LEU A 548 4.57 -15.51 5.31
C LEU A 548 6.07 -15.30 5.63
N LEU A 549 6.54 -14.04 5.61
CA LEU A 549 7.89 -13.68 6.02
C LEU A 549 8.16 -14.05 7.50
N LYS A 550 7.23 -13.73 8.41
CA LYS A 550 7.39 -13.96 9.86
C LYS A 550 7.50 -15.45 10.19
N VAL A 551 6.60 -16.26 9.63
CA VAL A 551 6.58 -17.73 9.84
C VAL A 551 7.90 -18.35 9.38
N LYS A 552 8.44 -17.93 8.22
CA LYS A 552 9.73 -18.42 7.71
C LYS A 552 10.94 -17.97 8.54
N LEU A 553 10.92 -16.74 9.07
CA LEU A 553 11.98 -16.26 9.97
C LEU A 553 11.99 -17.06 11.29
N GLN A 554 10.83 -17.30 11.90
CA GLN A 554 10.71 -18.05 13.15
C GLN A 554 11.37 -19.44 13.08
N HIS A 555 11.12 -20.19 12.00
CA HIS A 555 11.66 -21.55 11.83
C HIS A 555 13.19 -21.59 11.70
N LYS A 556 13.83 -20.54 11.16
CA LYS A 556 15.27 -20.53 10.88
C LYS A 556 16.14 -20.42 12.13
N GLU A 557 15.67 -19.74 13.17
CA GLU A 557 16.53 -19.26 14.27
C GLU A 557 16.49 -20.13 15.53
N LYS A 558 15.39 -20.85 15.75
CA LYS A 558 15.13 -21.71 16.93
C LYS A 558 16.31 -22.60 17.33
N GLN A 559 16.91 -23.30 16.36
CA GLN A 559 18.03 -24.21 16.63
C GLN A 559 19.30 -23.47 17.07
N ARG A 560 19.66 -22.35 16.43
CA ARG A 560 20.83 -21.55 16.81
C ARG A 560 20.65 -20.91 18.18
N LEU A 561 19.44 -20.48 18.54
CA LEU A 561 19.14 -19.97 19.89
C LEU A 561 19.37 -21.02 20.98
N THR A 562 18.89 -22.25 20.78
CA THR A 562 19.06 -23.34 21.75
C THR A 562 20.53 -23.71 21.96
N LEU A 563 21.37 -23.56 20.94
CA LEU A 563 22.83 -23.71 21.04
C LEU A 563 23.49 -22.51 21.76
N SER A 564 23.13 -21.28 21.36
CA SER A 564 23.66 -20.03 21.91
C SER A 564 23.42 -19.92 23.42
N ALA A 565 22.27 -20.40 23.90
CA ALA A 565 21.95 -20.45 25.33
C ALA A 565 23.02 -21.19 26.15
N LYS A 566 23.46 -22.36 25.68
CA LYS A 566 24.48 -23.18 26.35
C LYS A 566 25.86 -22.53 26.31
N ALA A 567 26.22 -21.90 25.18
CA ALA A 567 27.49 -21.18 25.04
C ALA A 567 27.59 -19.95 25.97
N THR A 568 26.46 -19.31 26.26
CA THR A 568 26.37 -18.10 27.10
C THR A 568 26.82 -18.34 28.55
N GLU A 569 26.86 -19.58 29.02
CA GLU A 569 27.37 -19.93 30.36
C GLU A 569 28.89 -19.71 30.50
N GLN A 570 29.65 -19.73 29.40
CA GLN A 570 31.12 -19.82 29.44
C GLN A 570 31.86 -18.57 28.91
N GLN A 571 31.22 -17.69 28.12
CA GLN A 571 31.90 -16.58 27.45
C GLN A 571 31.08 -15.27 27.48
N GLY A 572 31.66 -14.20 28.05
CA GLY A 572 31.00 -12.88 28.12
C GLY A 572 30.68 -12.27 26.75
N ALA A 573 31.55 -12.44 25.77
CA ALA A 573 31.30 -11.93 24.41
C ALA A 573 30.10 -12.61 23.71
N VAL A 574 29.75 -13.86 24.10
CA VAL A 574 28.53 -14.53 23.61
C VAL A 574 27.27 -13.88 24.20
N LEU A 575 27.32 -13.44 25.47
CA LEU A 575 26.22 -12.72 26.12
C LEU A 575 25.89 -11.41 25.40
N ASP A 576 26.89 -10.62 25.01
CA ASP A 576 26.66 -9.34 24.31
C ASP A 576 26.07 -9.53 22.91
N LEU A 577 26.53 -10.55 22.17
CA LEU A 577 25.97 -10.94 20.87
C LEU A 577 24.52 -11.40 21.01
N LEU A 578 24.20 -12.13 22.08
CA LEU A 578 22.86 -12.59 22.38
C LEU A 578 21.93 -11.45 22.83
N LYS A 579 22.41 -10.47 23.62
CA LYS A 579 21.67 -9.23 23.94
C LYS A 579 21.26 -8.49 22.67
N ARG A 580 22.17 -8.32 21.71
CA ARG A 580 21.86 -7.72 20.40
C ARG A 580 20.87 -8.57 19.61
N ALA A 581 21.15 -9.86 19.40
CA ALA A 581 20.26 -10.76 18.66
C ALA A 581 18.84 -10.89 19.27
N MET A 582 18.66 -10.61 20.56
CA MET A 582 17.34 -10.53 21.20
C MET A 582 16.68 -9.16 21.09
N PHE A 583 17.46 -8.07 21.01
CA PHE A 583 16.96 -6.74 20.69
C PHE A 583 16.44 -6.67 19.25
N ASP A 584 17.15 -7.29 18.30
CA ASP A 584 16.71 -7.47 16.91
C ASP A 584 15.30 -8.15 16.86
N ARG A 585 15.04 -9.12 17.76
CA ARG A 585 13.71 -9.74 17.91
C ARG A 585 12.70 -8.88 18.66
N LEU A 586 13.10 -8.07 19.63
CA LEU A 586 12.20 -7.12 20.29
C LEU A 586 11.69 -6.07 19.30
N LEU A 587 12.58 -5.49 18.49
CA LEU A 587 12.23 -4.58 17.40
C LEU A 587 11.31 -5.26 16.38
N SER A 588 11.59 -6.52 16.05
CA SER A 588 10.70 -7.33 15.20
C SER A 588 9.31 -7.46 15.82
N ILE A 589 9.20 -7.98 17.06
CA ILE A 589 7.93 -8.20 17.79
C ILE A 589 7.13 -6.89 17.96
N ARG A 590 7.76 -5.79 18.37
CA ARG A 590 7.12 -4.46 18.46
C ARG A 590 6.64 -3.96 17.10
N SER A 591 7.36 -4.27 16.00
CA SER A 591 6.91 -3.97 14.63
C SER A 591 5.71 -4.80 14.20
N LEU A 592 5.47 -5.98 14.79
CA LEU A 592 4.25 -6.76 14.54
C LEU A 592 3.07 -6.18 15.33
N VAL A 593 3.28 -5.87 16.62
CA VAL A 593 2.29 -5.19 17.48
C VAL A 593 1.86 -3.85 16.87
N PHE A 594 2.81 -3.07 16.31
CA PHE A 594 2.53 -1.86 15.55
C PHE A 594 1.52 -2.08 14.41
N LEU A 595 1.68 -3.15 13.62
CA LEU A 595 0.78 -3.47 12.51
C LEU A 595 -0.61 -3.87 13.02
N ASP A 596 -0.71 -4.56 14.14
CA ASP A 596 -1.99 -4.94 14.75
C ASP A 596 -2.75 -3.74 15.30
N PHE A 597 -2.04 -2.81 15.94
CA PHE A 597 -2.60 -1.52 16.35
C PHE A 597 -3.00 -0.68 15.15
N TYR A 598 -2.24 -0.72 14.05
CA TYR A 598 -2.60 -0.03 12.81
C TYR A 598 -3.90 -0.60 12.21
N MET A 599 -4.04 -1.93 12.11
CA MET A 599 -5.30 -2.59 11.71
C MET A 599 -6.45 -2.29 12.67
N TYR A 600 -6.21 -2.27 13.99
CA TYR A 600 -7.23 -1.93 14.98
C TYR A 600 -7.65 -0.45 14.88
N SER A 601 -6.72 0.44 14.49
CA SER A 601 -7.01 1.83 14.15
C SER A 601 -7.89 1.96 12.92
N GLU A 602 -7.60 1.23 11.85
CA GLU A 602 -8.46 1.22 10.66
C GLU A 602 -9.87 0.67 10.97
N ALA A 603 -9.98 -0.37 11.81
CA ALA A 603 -11.26 -0.89 12.29
C ALA A 603 -12.05 0.14 13.12
N TYR A 604 -11.36 0.88 14.00
CA TYR A 604 -11.97 1.98 14.77
C TYR A 604 -12.40 3.15 13.87
N MET A 605 -11.55 3.55 12.92
CA MET A 605 -11.82 4.63 11.96
C MET A 605 -13.04 4.31 11.08
N PHE A 606 -13.20 3.06 10.63
CA PHE A 606 -14.42 2.59 9.96
C PHE A 606 -15.63 2.50 10.91
N HIS A 607 -15.44 2.09 12.17
CA HIS A 607 -16.53 2.02 13.15
C HIS A 607 -17.08 3.40 13.53
N ALA A 608 -16.20 4.40 13.68
CA ALA A 608 -16.52 5.72 14.19
C ALA A 608 -16.58 6.84 13.12
N LEU A 609 -16.31 6.51 11.85
CA LEU A 609 -16.23 7.44 10.71
C LEU A 609 -15.28 8.64 10.93
N THR A 610 -14.20 8.40 11.66
CA THR A 610 -13.11 9.38 11.85
C THR A 610 -11.97 9.09 10.88
N ASP A 611 -11.37 10.15 10.33
CA ASP A 611 -10.12 10.07 9.57
C ASP A 611 -8.89 9.98 10.50
N LYS A 612 -9.05 10.27 11.80
CA LYS A 612 -7.96 10.33 12.77
C LYS A 612 -7.86 9.03 13.58
N PRO A 613 -6.64 8.46 13.73
CA PRO A 613 -6.40 7.40 14.71
C PRO A 613 -6.60 7.93 16.14
N PRO A 614 -7.06 7.10 17.10
CA PRO A 614 -7.33 7.54 18.47
C PRO A 614 -6.08 7.61 19.37
N VAL A 615 -4.95 7.09 18.90
CA VAL A 615 -3.64 7.05 19.58
C VAL A 615 -2.52 7.25 18.56
N ASN A 616 -1.28 7.52 19.01
CA ASN A 616 -0.11 7.46 18.14
C ASN A 616 0.59 6.11 18.27
N ILE A 617 0.94 5.51 17.14
CA ILE A 617 1.44 4.12 17.02
C ILE A 617 2.88 4.19 16.48
N SER A 618 3.83 3.46 17.09
CA SER A 618 5.26 3.51 16.70
C SER A 618 5.97 2.19 17.02
N PRO A 619 6.70 1.55 16.08
CA PRO A 619 7.27 0.21 16.27
C PRO A 619 8.47 0.16 17.23
N VAL A 620 8.95 1.31 17.72
CA VAL A 620 9.98 1.37 18.77
C VAL A 620 9.39 1.48 20.19
N LYS A 621 8.10 1.81 20.31
CA LYS A 621 7.38 2.04 21.57
C LYS A 621 7.31 0.75 22.43
N PRO A 622 7.51 0.79 23.76
CA PRO A 622 7.44 -0.40 24.62
C PRO A 622 6.05 -1.06 24.63
N VAL A 623 6.01 -2.38 24.85
CA VAL A 623 4.76 -3.17 24.84
C VAL A 623 3.84 -2.81 26.01
N LEU A 624 4.40 -2.48 27.18
CA LEU A 624 3.60 -1.91 28.29
C LEU A 624 2.90 -0.60 27.88
N ASP A 625 3.60 0.22 27.13
CA ASP A 625 3.16 1.54 26.66
C ASP A 625 2.10 1.38 25.52
N TYR A 626 2.06 0.22 24.86
CA TYR A 626 0.94 -0.23 24.02
C TYR A 626 -0.27 -0.73 24.82
N LEU A 627 -0.13 -1.32 26.02
CA LEU A 627 -1.29 -1.68 26.85
C LEU A 627 -2.12 -0.44 27.22
N GLU A 628 -1.48 0.70 27.47
CA GLU A 628 -2.16 1.99 27.63
C GLU A 628 -2.98 2.36 26.38
N ASP A 629 -2.39 2.23 25.19
CA ASP A 629 -3.10 2.55 23.95
C ASP A 629 -4.27 1.59 23.71
N ALA A 630 -4.16 0.31 24.05
CA ALA A 630 -5.28 -0.64 24.01
C ALA A 630 -6.41 -0.23 24.98
N ALA A 631 -6.08 0.34 26.14
CA ALA A 631 -7.06 0.90 27.07
C ALA A 631 -7.70 2.19 26.51
N ARG A 632 -6.90 3.08 25.91
CA ARG A 632 -7.38 4.30 25.23
C ARG A 632 -8.29 3.99 24.04
N PHE A 633 -7.98 2.96 23.25
CA PHE A 633 -8.86 2.44 22.19
C PHE A 633 -10.21 2.01 22.76
N GLN A 634 -10.22 1.18 23.80
CA GLN A 634 -11.45 0.69 24.42
C GLN A 634 -12.28 1.83 25.05
N GLY A 635 -11.62 2.81 25.68
CA GLY A 635 -12.25 4.03 26.17
C GLY A 635 -12.88 4.85 25.04
N ASN A 636 -12.21 4.98 23.89
CA ASN A 636 -12.75 5.66 22.70
C ASN A 636 -13.93 4.91 22.06
N VAL A 637 -13.92 3.57 22.04
CA VAL A 637 -15.05 2.74 21.58
C VAL A 637 -16.26 2.89 22.52
N ALA A 638 -16.04 2.85 23.83
CA ALA A 638 -17.09 3.08 24.82
C ALA A 638 -17.65 4.52 24.76
N ALA A 639 -16.78 5.53 24.62
CA ALA A 639 -17.18 6.92 24.47
C ALA A 639 -17.88 7.23 23.13
N PHE A 640 -17.59 6.45 22.08
CA PHE A 640 -18.38 6.49 20.85
C PHE A 640 -19.79 5.93 21.09
N GLY A 641 -19.89 4.71 21.65
CA GLY A 641 -21.17 4.04 21.91
C GLY A 641 -22.08 4.76 22.90
N SER A 642 -21.53 5.55 23.85
CA SER A 642 -22.33 6.34 24.80
C SER A 642 -22.80 7.69 24.24
N ARG A 643 -22.22 8.17 23.14
CA ARG A 643 -22.60 9.45 22.49
C ARG A 643 -23.45 9.25 21.24
N VAL A 644 -23.22 8.18 20.50
CA VAL A 644 -23.82 7.94 19.19
C VAL A 644 -24.99 6.98 19.32
N MET A 645 -26.21 7.52 19.30
CA MET A 645 -27.43 6.72 19.33
C MET A 645 -27.58 5.93 18.02
N VAL A 646 -27.39 4.62 18.10
CA VAL A 646 -27.63 3.68 16.99
C VAL A 646 -29.07 3.19 17.04
N GLN A 647 -29.78 3.31 15.93
CA GLN A 647 -31.17 2.85 15.76
C GLN A 647 -31.24 1.87 14.59
N GLN A 648 -32.27 1.03 14.51
CA GLN A 648 -32.47 0.16 13.35
C GLN A 648 -33.54 0.70 12.40
N ARG A 649 -33.25 0.64 11.10
CA ARG A 649 -34.16 1.04 10.03
C ARG A 649 -34.14 0.00 8.90
N LYS A 650 -35.32 -0.34 8.38
CA LYS A 650 -35.46 -1.06 7.11
C LYS A 650 -35.44 -0.05 5.97
N PHE A 651 -34.55 -0.27 5.01
CA PHE A 651 -34.58 0.37 3.69
C PHE A 651 -35.05 -0.64 2.65
N SER A 652 -35.65 -0.19 1.56
CA SER A 652 -35.98 -1.05 0.41
C SER A 652 -35.94 -0.25 -0.88
N ILE A 653 -35.58 -0.92 -1.98
CA ILE A 653 -35.48 -0.39 -3.33
C ILE A 653 -36.03 -1.45 -4.29
N LEU A 654 -36.78 -1.02 -5.32
CA LEU A 654 -37.15 -1.83 -6.48
C LEU A 654 -36.39 -1.30 -7.69
N THR A 655 -35.62 -2.16 -8.36
CA THR A 655 -34.69 -1.75 -9.43
C THR A 655 -34.50 -2.84 -10.47
N CYS A 656 -34.03 -2.46 -11.67
CA CYS A 656 -33.51 -3.42 -12.67
C CYS A 656 -31.99 -3.64 -12.52
N GLY A 657 -31.33 -2.97 -11.57
CA GLY A 657 -29.88 -3.03 -11.39
C GLY A 657 -29.14 -2.42 -12.59
N ASP A 658 -28.15 -3.15 -13.10
CA ASP A 658 -27.37 -2.83 -14.28
C ASP A 658 -28.02 -3.32 -15.60
N ALA A 659 -29.32 -3.61 -15.58
CA ALA A 659 -30.15 -3.81 -16.77
C ALA A 659 -30.99 -2.56 -17.06
N VAL A 660 -31.08 -2.17 -18.35
CA VAL A 660 -31.75 -0.94 -18.80
C VAL A 660 -33.25 -0.93 -18.47
N ASN A 661 -33.88 -2.11 -18.49
CA ASN A 661 -35.31 -2.31 -18.23
C ASN A 661 -35.59 -3.76 -17.79
N THR A 662 -36.86 -4.09 -17.51
CA THR A 662 -37.30 -5.41 -17.05
C THR A 662 -37.13 -6.52 -18.09
N SER A 663 -37.18 -6.22 -19.38
CA SER A 663 -36.89 -7.20 -20.45
C SER A 663 -35.41 -7.58 -20.44
N SER A 664 -34.51 -6.60 -20.43
CA SER A 664 -33.07 -6.86 -20.31
C SER A 664 -32.70 -7.55 -18.99
N LEU A 665 -33.44 -7.30 -17.91
CA LEU A 665 -33.28 -8.03 -16.65
C LEU A 665 -33.69 -9.51 -16.79
N ARG A 666 -34.84 -9.79 -17.42
CA ARG A 666 -35.29 -11.16 -17.75
C ARG A 666 -34.25 -11.89 -18.60
N ASP A 667 -33.68 -11.22 -19.60
CA ASP A 667 -32.66 -11.80 -20.49
C ASP A 667 -31.36 -12.17 -19.74
N LYS A 668 -30.93 -11.36 -18.76
CA LYS A 668 -29.80 -11.72 -17.88
C LYS A 668 -30.12 -12.94 -17.01
N LEU A 669 -31.25 -12.89 -16.31
CA LEU A 669 -31.66 -13.95 -15.39
C LEU A 669 -31.80 -15.30 -16.10
N LEU A 670 -32.45 -15.35 -17.27
CA LEU A 670 -32.63 -16.58 -18.06
C LEU A 670 -31.32 -17.24 -18.51
N LYS A 671 -30.23 -16.47 -18.65
CA LYS A 671 -28.89 -16.99 -18.96
C LYS A 671 -28.07 -17.36 -17.71
N ASN A 672 -28.62 -17.15 -16.52
CA ASN A 672 -27.93 -17.16 -15.23
C ASN A 672 -26.77 -16.14 -15.14
N GLU A 673 -26.87 -15.00 -15.83
CA GLU A 673 -25.93 -13.88 -15.69
C GLU A 673 -26.17 -13.15 -14.35
N SER A 674 -25.11 -12.85 -13.59
CA SER A 674 -25.21 -12.03 -12.38
C SER A 674 -25.74 -10.62 -12.71
N VAL A 675 -26.62 -10.09 -11.86
CA VAL A 675 -27.14 -8.71 -11.95
C VAL A 675 -26.45 -7.84 -10.89
N PHE A 676 -26.22 -6.55 -11.16
CA PHE A 676 -25.55 -5.64 -10.23
C PHE A 676 -26.46 -4.51 -9.75
N VAL A 677 -26.53 -4.29 -8.43
CA VAL A 677 -27.27 -3.18 -7.82
C VAL A 677 -26.28 -2.28 -7.08
N SER A 678 -26.01 -1.10 -7.65
CA SER A 678 -25.24 -0.05 -6.99
C SER A 678 -26.14 0.84 -6.14
N LEU A 679 -25.72 1.15 -4.92
CA LEU A 679 -26.40 2.09 -4.02
C LEU A 679 -25.50 3.29 -3.73
N ASP A 680 -25.94 4.50 -4.11
CA ASP A 680 -25.16 5.74 -4.01
C ASP A 680 -25.42 6.41 -2.64
N PRO A 681 -24.40 6.90 -1.92
CA PRO A 681 -24.58 7.69 -0.69
C PRO A 681 -25.44 8.96 -0.87
N LYS A 682 -25.76 9.36 -2.11
CA LYS A 682 -26.67 10.47 -2.44
C LYS A 682 -28.12 10.05 -2.67
N ASP A 683 -28.45 8.75 -2.71
CA ASP A 683 -29.82 8.31 -2.97
C ASP A 683 -30.79 8.82 -1.90
N ALA A 684 -31.93 9.36 -2.33
CA ALA A 684 -32.88 10.07 -1.45
C ALA A 684 -33.41 9.21 -0.28
N MET A 685 -33.39 7.89 -0.41
CA MET A 685 -33.74 6.95 0.65
C MET A 685 -32.81 7.03 1.89
N PHE A 686 -31.57 7.52 1.73
CA PHE A 686 -30.58 7.69 2.79
C PHE A 686 -30.49 9.13 3.35
N ALA A 687 -31.31 10.05 2.85
CA ALA A 687 -31.35 11.43 3.34
C ALA A 687 -31.73 11.50 4.83
N GLY A 688 -31.03 12.36 5.59
CA GLY A 688 -31.21 12.49 7.04
C GLY A 688 -30.48 11.44 7.90
N PHE A 689 -29.81 10.46 7.28
CA PHE A 689 -29.05 9.43 7.98
C PHE A 689 -27.53 9.60 7.82
N SER A 690 -26.79 9.05 8.78
CA SER A 690 -25.34 8.89 8.76
C SER A 690 -24.97 7.50 9.30
N ARG A 691 -23.75 7.03 9.00
CA ARG A 691 -23.19 5.74 9.48
C ARG A 691 -24.15 4.56 9.31
N ILE A 692 -24.34 4.12 8.07
CA ILE A 692 -25.28 3.04 7.72
C ILE A 692 -24.54 1.69 7.74
N ARG A 693 -24.98 0.75 8.57
CA ARG A 693 -24.35 -0.57 8.77
C ARG A 693 -25.38 -1.68 8.55
N VAL A 694 -25.22 -2.48 7.52
CA VAL A 694 -26.14 -3.60 7.23
C VAL A 694 -25.96 -4.72 8.26
N SER A 695 -27.08 -5.25 8.74
CA SER A 695 -27.16 -6.44 9.61
C SER A 695 -27.84 -7.62 8.90
N LYS A 696 -28.78 -7.33 7.99
CA LYS A 696 -29.47 -8.30 7.13
C LYS A 696 -29.84 -7.68 5.79
N ALA A 697 -29.68 -8.45 4.71
CA ALA A 697 -30.14 -8.11 3.38
C ALA A 697 -31.05 -9.22 2.82
N ARG A 698 -32.14 -8.85 2.14
CA ARG A 698 -33.03 -9.77 1.42
C ARG A 698 -33.21 -9.31 -0.02
N CYS A 699 -33.55 -10.24 -0.89
CA CYS A 699 -33.74 -9.98 -2.31
C CYS A 699 -34.92 -10.79 -2.85
N TYR A 700 -35.82 -10.14 -3.59
CA TYR A 700 -37.00 -10.77 -4.19
C TYR A 700 -37.06 -10.44 -5.68
N LEU A 701 -37.31 -11.44 -6.51
CA LEU A 701 -37.62 -11.25 -7.93
C LEU A 701 -39.13 -10.93 -8.03
N GLU A 702 -39.46 -9.64 -8.11
CA GLU A 702 -40.85 -9.18 -7.96
C GLU A 702 -41.68 -9.50 -9.19
N GLY A 703 -42.65 -10.40 -9.05
CA GLY A 703 -43.50 -10.84 -10.15
C GLY A 703 -42.92 -11.99 -10.97
N ALA A 704 -41.84 -12.62 -10.49
CA ALA A 704 -41.54 -13.99 -10.90
C ALA A 704 -42.51 -14.98 -10.22
N SER A 705 -42.83 -16.08 -10.89
CA SER A 705 -43.57 -17.24 -10.35
C SER A 705 -42.84 -18.53 -10.71
N VAL A 706 -43.20 -19.66 -10.09
CA VAL A 706 -42.74 -20.98 -10.55
C VAL A 706 -43.25 -21.23 -11.98
N ALA A 707 -42.45 -21.86 -12.84
CA ALA A 707 -42.87 -22.22 -14.20
C ALA A 707 -43.93 -23.35 -14.19
N PRO A 708 -44.96 -23.32 -15.06
CA PRO A 708 -46.03 -24.33 -15.06
C PRO A 708 -45.59 -25.77 -15.34
N ASP A 709 -44.38 -25.92 -15.90
CA ASP A 709 -43.72 -27.15 -16.32
C ASP A 709 -42.52 -27.53 -15.41
N SER A 710 -42.40 -26.92 -14.22
CA SER A 710 -41.36 -27.29 -13.25
C SER A 710 -41.76 -28.48 -12.37
N ASP A 711 -40.90 -29.50 -12.31
CA ASP A 711 -41.02 -30.65 -11.38
C ASP A 711 -40.68 -30.30 -9.91
N ALA A 712 -40.26 -29.05 -9.62
CA ALA A 712 -39.77 -28.66 -8.31
C ALA A 712 -40.88 -28.58 -7.26
N THR A 713 -40.80 -29.42 -6.23
CA THR A 713 -41.80 -29.55 -5.17
C THR A 713 -41.18 -29.62 -3.77
N GLY A 714 -41.95 -29.23 -2.75
CA GLY A 714 -41.50 -29.22 -1.36
C GLY A 714 -40.28 -28.33 -1.13
N GLU A 715 -39.29 -28.82 -0.38
CA GLU A 715 -38.06 -28.07 -0.06
C GLU A 715 -37.24 -27.66 -1.30
N SER A 716 -37.48 -28.27 -2.47
CA SER A 716 -36.82 -27.87 -3.73
C SER A 716 -37.45 -26.65 -4.42
N ALA A 717 -38.63 -26.20 -3.97
CA ALA A 717 -39.35 -25.04 -4.52
C ALA A 717 -38.89 -23.68 -3.95
N GLY A 718 -37.81 -23.65 -3.14
CA GLY A 718 -37.14 -22.42 -2.74
C GLY A 718 -36.26 -21.87 -3.87
N ILE A 719 -36.33 -20.56 -4.14
CA ILE A 719 -35.30 -19.89 -4.96
C ILE A 719 -34.16 -19.44 -4.06
N ARG A 720 -32.93 -19.88 -4.37
CA ARG A 720 -31.70 -19.40 -3.74
C ARG A 720 -31.14 -18.19 -4.48
N LEU A 721 -30.80 -17.15 -3.74
CA LEU A 721 -30.16 -15.94 -4.26
C LEU A 721 -28.90 -15.65 -3.45
N PHE A 722 -27.75 -15.63 -4.12
CA PHE A 722 -26.50 -15.17 -3.54
C PHE A 722 -26.41 -13.64 -3.65
N LEU A 723 -26.13 -12.98 -2.53
CA LEU A 723 -25.95 -11.53 -2.44
C LEU A 723 -24.52 -11.22 -2.03
N LYS A 724 -23.69 -10.76 -2.96
CA LYS A 724 -22.25 -10.56 -2.74
C LYS A 724 -21.84 -9.09 -2.90
N THR A 725 -21.11 -8.54 -1.93
CA THR A 725 -20.59 -7.17 -2.00
C THR A 725 -19.28 -7.11 -2.78
N SER A 726 -19.02 -5.98 -3.47
CA SER A 726 -17.81 -5.81 -4.30
C SER A 726 -16.51 -5.59 -3.53
N GLY A 727 -16.55 -5.45 -2.20
CA GLY A 727 -15.40 -5.05 -1.37
C GLY A 727 -15.12 -3.54 -1.37
N ARG A 728 -15.82 -2.77 -2.20
CA ARG A 728 -15.86 -1.30 -2.21
C ARG A 728 -17.09 -0.82 -1.43
N PHE A 729 -16.93 0.10 -0.49
CA PHE A 729 -18.03 0.64 0.31
C PHE A 729 -17.98 2.17 0.38
N TYR A 730 -19.13 2.78 0.66
CA TYR A 730 -19.25 4.18 1.05
C TYR A 730 -19.92 4.28 2.41
N ASP A 731 -19.69 5.38 3.13
CA ASP A 731 -20.53 5.70 4.28
C ASP A 731 -20.69 7.20 4.49
N ILE A 732 -21.89 7.59 4.91
CA ILE A 732 -22.30 8.98 5.09
C ILE A 732 -21.77 9.45 6.45
N ASN A 733 -20.98 10.53 6.42
CA ASN A 733 -20.27 11.03 7.59
C ASN A 733 -21.23 11.50 8.70
N LEU A 734 -20.80 11.29 9.95
CA LEU A 734 -21.47 11.80 11.14
C LEU A 734 -21.52 13.33 11.14
N PRO A 735 -22.54 13.94 11.77
CA PRO A 735 -22.62 15.39 11.93
C PRO A 735 -21.44 15.96 12.75
N GLY A 736 -21.17 17.26 12.60
CA GLY A 736 -20.10 17.97 13.33
C GLY A 736 -18.70 17.88 12.71
N ARG A 737 -18.53 17.30 11.52
CA ARG A 737 -17.29 17.48 10.73
C ARG A 737 -17.15 18.92 10.24
N LYS A 738 -15.91 19.43 10.12
CA LYS A 738 -15.60 20.79 9.65
C LYS A 738 -16.18 21.06 8.25
N ASP A 739 -16.51 22.33 8.01
CA ASP A 739 -16.90 22.82 6.68
C ASP A 739 -15.89 22.44 5.60
N GLY A 740 -16.41 22.07 4.41
CA GLY A 740 -15.61 21.59 3.28
C GLY A 740 -15.23 20.10 3.33
N ALA A 741 -15.50 19.38 4.41
CA ALA A 741 -15.33 17.92 4.43
C ALA A 741 -16.32 17.22 3.47
N ALA A 742 -15.89 16.13 2.84
CA ALA A 742 -16.75 15.34 1.96
C ALA A 742 -17.95 14.76 2.74
N PRO A 743 -19.17 14.72 2.15
CA PRO A 743 -20.37 14.26 2.86
C PRO A 743 -20.38 12.75 3.15
N PHE A 744 -19.51 11.99 2.47
CA PHE A 744 -19.27 10.56 2.68
C PHE A 744 -17.78 10.25 2.54
N ASN A 745 -17.34 9.14 3.12
CA ASN A 745 -16.01 8.56 2.90
C ASN A 745 -16.13 7.35 1.96
N ALA A 746 -15.08 7.05 1.20
CA ALA A 746 -14.95 5.78 0.48
C ALA A 746 -14.13 4.78 1.32
N PHE A 747 -14.39 3.50 1.10
CA PHE A 747 -13.86 2.40 1.89
C PHE A 747 -13.54 1.18 1.01
N VAL A 748 -12.51 0.43 1.37
CA VAL A 748 -12.05 -0.76 0.66
C VAL A 748 -11.75 -1.88 1.67
N GLY A 749 -12.26 -3.10 1.40
CA GLY A 749 -12.05 -4.28 2.22
C GLY A 749 -12.63 -5.53 1.55
N ASP A 750 -12.86 -6.60 2.32
CA ASP A 750 -13.27 -7.87 1.73
C ASP A 750 -14.67 -7.83 1.10
N ALA A 751 -14.82 -8.48 -0.06
CA ALA A 751 -16.11 -8.94 -0.53
C ALA A 751 -16.74 -9.92 0.48
N ARG A 752 -18.05 -9.79 0.72
CA ARG A 752 -18.83 -10.70 1.58
C ARG A 752 -20.02 -11.23 0.80
N ALA A 753 -20.30 -12.52 0.92
CA ALA A 753 -21.47 -13.16 0.32
C ALA A 753 -22.47 -13.59 1.40
N LEU A 754 -23.75 -13.41 1.10
CA LEU A 754 -24.88 -13.94 1.85
C LEU A 754 -25.65 -14.92 0.97
N LEU A 755 -26.32 -15.88 1.58
CA LEU A 755 -27.42 -16.62 0.95
C LEU A 755 -28.75 -16.04 1.46
N PHE A 756 -29.69 -15.83 0.55
CA PHE A 756 -31.10 -15.63 0.87
C PHE A 756 -31.92 -16.65 0.09
N GLU A 757 -32.87 -17.31 0.76
CA GLU A 757 -33.70 -18.35 0.16
C GLU A 757 -35.16 -18.16 0.59
N TYR A 758 -36.06 -18.11 -0.40
CA TYR A 758 -37.48 -17.90 -0.17
C TYR A 758 -38.35 -18.75 -1.11
N SER A 759 -39.54 -19.11 -0.67
CA SER A 759 -40.56 -19.76 -1.49
C SER A 759 -41.18 -18.75 -2.45
N VAL A 760 -41.16 -19.03 -3.75
CA VAL A 760 -41.66 -18.09 -4.77
C VAL A 760 -43.18 -17.90 -4.71
N GLU A 761 -43.92 -18.92 -4.24
CA GLU A 761 -45.39 -18.94 -4.20
C GLU A 761 -45.96 -18.03 -3.11
N ASP A 762 -45.53 -18.24 -1.85
CA ASP A 762 -46.09 -17.57 -0.67
C ASP A 762 -45.16 -16.51 -0.05
N ARG A 763 -43.91 -16.41 -0.54
CA ARG A 763 -42.84 -15.53 -0.05
C ARG A 763 -42.38 -15.83 1.38
N SER A 764 -42.66 -17.03 1.90
CA SER A 764 -42.04 -17.51 3.14
C SER A 764 -40.51 -17.62 2.98
N ILE A 765 -39.80 -17.44 4.09
CA ILE A 765 -38.33 -17.39 4.11
C ILE A 765 -37.79 -18.71 4.63
N ILE A 766 -36.94 -19.34 3.83
CA ILE A 766 -36.31 -20.64 4.08
C ILE A 766 -34.90 -20.41 4.69
N CYS A 767 -34.16 -19.45 4.13
CA CYS A 767 -32.88 -18.98 4.67
C CYS A 767 -32.88 -17.45 4.66
N ASP A 768 -32.81 -16.81 5.84
CA ASP A 768 -32.80 -15.35 5.94
C ASP A 768 -31.38 -14.79 5.80
N GLY A 769 -31.22 -13.69 5.06
CA GLY A 769 -29.92 -13.13 4.68
C GLY A 769 -29.27 -12.31 5.79
N GLU A 770 -29.14 -12.90 6.98
CA GLU A 770 -28.40 -12.34 8.11
C GLU A 770 -26.89 -12.57 7.95
N TYR A 771 -26.09 -11.58 8.35
CA TYR A 771 -24.63 -11.71 8.35
C TYR A 771 -24.07 -12.61 9.49
N GLY A 772 -24.91 -13.06 10.42
CA GLY A 772 -24.52 -13.82 11.63
C GLY A 772 -24.53 -12.98 12.91
N GLN A 773 -23.85 -13.44 13.97
CA GLN A 773 -23.82 -12.73 15.26
C GLN A 773 -22.90 -11.51 15.24
N ASN A 774 -23.34 -10.41 15.87
CA ASN A 774 -22.73 -9.07 15.77
C ASN A 774 -21.26 -8.98 16.21
N LEU A 775 -20.73 -9.99 16.89
CA LEU A 775 -19.35 -10.05 17.39
C LEU A 775 -18.38 -10.78 16.44
N ASP A 776 -18.87 -11.45 15.40
CA ASP A 776 -18.06 -12.38 14.58
C ASP A 776 -17.50 -11.74 13.30
N TYR A 777 -18.17 -10.73 12.75
CA TYR A 777 -17.84 -10.12 11.45
C TYR A 777 -17.87 -8.59 11.48
N THR A 778 -17.20 -7.96 10.52
CA THR A 778 -17.29 -6.51 10.30
C THR A 778 -18.60 -6.21 9.56
N ARG A 779 -19.60 -5.66 10.26
CA ARG A 779 -20.82 -5.11 9.63
C ARG A 779 -20.42 -4.05 8.60
N GLN A 780 -20.69 -4.32 7.33
CA GLN A 780 -20.35 -3.43 6.23
C GLN A 780 -21.43 -2.35 6.01
N SER A 781 -21.21 -1.42 5.09
CA SER A 781 -22.25 -0.49 4.63
C SER A 781 -23.04 -1.12 3.49
N PRO A 782 -24.38 -0.91 3.39
CA PRO A 782 -25.13 -1.31 2.21
C PRO A 782 -24.80 -0.44 0.98
N LEU A 783 -24.14 0.70 1.17
CA LEU A 783 -23.73 1.64 0.11
C LEU A 783 -22.51 1.07 -0.63
N THR A 784 -22.78 0.06 -1.45
CA THR A 784 -21.81 -0.73 -2.21
C THR A 784 -22.44 -1.14 -3.55
N GLU A 785 -21.69 -1.88 -4.34
CA GLU A 785 -22.19 -2.60 -5.50
C GLU A 785 -22.47 -4.04 -5.07
N TRP A 786 -23.74 -4.44 -5.15
CA TRP A 786 -24.21 -5.79 -4.84
C TRP A 786 -24.32 -6.63 -6.11
N GLU A 787 -23.62 -7.77 -6.12
CA GLU A 787 -23.81 -8.86 -7.06
C GLU A 787 -24.97 -9.75 -6.60
N LEU A 788 -25.95 -9.96 -7.48
CA LEU A 788 -27.04 -10.91 -7.34
C LEU A 788 -26.87 -12.05 -8.35
N SER A 789 -26.90 -13.30 -7.89
CA SER A 789 -27.00 -14.47 -8.78
C SER A 789 -27.94 -15.54 -8.19
N ILE A 790 -28.55 -16.34 -9.07
CA ILE A 790 -29.37 -17.49 -8.65
C ILE A 790 -28.42 -18.62 -8.21
N GLY A 791 -28.68 -19.18 -7.03
CA GLY A 791 -27.85 -20.18 -6.38
C GLY A 791 -28.24 -21.63 -6.71
N ALA A 792 -27.27 -22.53 -6.65
CA ALA A 792 -27.48 -23.94 -6.93
C ALA A 792 -28.27 -24.68 -5.81
N GLY A 793 -29.05 -25.69 -6.21
CA GLY A 793 -29.76 -26.59 -5.30
C GLY A 793 -31.14 -26.12 -4.81
N GLY A 794 -31.69 -25.09 -5.43
CA GLY A 794 -33.11 -24.71 -5.40
C GLY A 794 -33.60 -24.42 -6.82
N LEU A 795 -34.70 -23.69 -6.99
CA LEU A 795 -35.20 -23.22 -8.29
C LEU A 795 -34.11 -22.47 -9.08
N GLN A 796 -33.89 -22.86 -10.35
CA GLN A 796 -33.00 -22.19 -11.30
C GLN A 796 -33.80 -21.29 -12.24
N ALA A 797 -33.11 -20.47 -13.06
CA ALA A 797 -33.78 -19.52 -13.96
C ALA A 797 -34.76 -20.14 -14.99
N ARG A 798 -34.57 -21.42 -15.35
CA ARG A 798 -35.48 -22.18 -16.23
C ARG A 798 -36.78 -22.61 -15.52
N ASP A 799 -36.75 -22.71 -14.19
CA ASP A 799 -37.82 -23.25 -13.35
C ASP A 799 -38.79 -22.12 -12.93
N LEU A 800 -38.68 -20.94 -13.54
CA LEU A 800 -39.33 -19.68 -13.16
C LEU A 800 -39.93 -18.97 -14.38
N ASP A 801 -41.19 -18.53 -14.28
CA ASP A 801 -41.76 -17.58 -15.25
C ASP A 801 -41.43 -16.13 -14.84
N PHE A 802 -40.76 -15.43 -15.74
CA PHE A 802 -40.42 -14.00 -15.63
C PHE A 802 -41.35 -13.08 -16.43
N THR A 803 -42.50 -13.57 -16.93
CA THR A 803 -43.41 -12.78 -17.78
C THR A 803 -44.09 -11.64 -17.03
N ASN A 804 -44.25 -11.75 -15.71
CA ASN A 804 -44.77 -10.69 -14.85
C ASN A 804 -43.68 -9.93 -14.07
N LEU A 805 -42.39 -10.08 -14.43
CA LEU A 805 -41.24 -9.52 -13.71
C LEU A 805 -41.23 -7.98 -13.74
N LYS A 806 -41.32 -7.37 -12.56
CA LYS A 806 -41.31 -5.92 -12.30
C LYS A 806 -39.94 -5.37 -11.91
N GLY A 807 -39.00 -6.24 -11.54
CA GLY A 807 -37.66 -5.89 -11.10
C GLY A 807 -37.20 -6.72 -9.91
N ILE A 808 -36.04 -6.36 -9.37
CA ILE A 808 -35.49 -6.88 -8.12
C ILE A 808 -35.89 -5.94 -6.98
N ARG A 809 -36.61 -6.44 -5.96
CA ARG A 809 -36.75 -5.73 -4.68
C ARG A 809 -35.64 -6.18 -3.73
N MET A 810 -34.74 -5.27 -3.39
CA MET A 810 -33.82 -5.48 -2.26
C MET A 810 -34.39 -4.85 -0.99
N GLU A 811 -34.10 -5.46 0.15
CA GLU A 811 -34.48 -4.97 1.47
C GLU A 811 -33.28 -5.05 2.41
N PHE A 812 -32.93 -3.95 3.09
CA PHE A 812 -31.77 -3.88 3.97
C PHE A 812 -32.21 -3.45 5.36
N TRP A 813 -31.98 -4.31 6.35
CA TRP A 813 -32.03 -3.93 7.75
C TRP A 813 -30.66 -3.36 8.12
N CYS A 814 -30.66 -2.13 8.60
CA CYS A 814 -29.45 -1.39 8.88
C CYS A 814 -29.52 -0.73 10.26
N ASP A 815 -28.43 -0.88 10.99
CA ASP A 815 -28.08 0.01 12.09
C ASP A 815 -27.69 1.37 11.47
N ILE A 816 -28.34 2.45 11.91
CA ILE A 816 -28.12 3.82 11.42
C ILE A 816 -27.88 4.79 12.58
N THR A 817 -27.42 5.98 12.23
CA THR A 817 -27.38 7.16 13.11
C THR A 817 -28.10 8.31 12.40
N LEU A 818 -28.57 9.31 13.17
CA LEU A 818 -29.25 10.48 12.60
C LEU A 818 -28.24 11.58 12.26
N LYS A 819 -28.43 12.20 11.09
CA LYS A 819 -27.62 13.33 10.62
C LYS A 819 -28.31 14.63 11.00
N ILE A 820 -28.17 15.00 12.27
CA ILE A 820 -28.69 16.22 12.91
C ILE A 820 -27.53 17.21 13.08
#